data_AF-A0AA40VLV8-F1
#
_entry.id   AF-A0AA40VLV8-F1
#
_cell.length_a   1.000
_cell.length_b   1.000
_cell.length_c   1.000
_cell.angle_alpha   90.00
_cell.angle_beta   90.00
_cell.angle_gamma   90.00
#
_symmetry.space_group_name_H-M   'P 1'
#
loop_
_entity.id
_entity.type
_entity.pdbx_description
1 polymer ?
#
loop_
_entity_poly.entity_id
_entity_poly.type
_entity_poly.pdbx_seq_one_letter_code
_entity_poly.pdbx_strand_id
1 'polypeptide(L)'
;MLHTLDRRRATSLKAVVAAVAIALIAGMMSLLSPAPAQAADLPGSILEGGFIISDAEFFDGDAMTAAQIQTFLNGKVATCKATSGNPTCLKSFKGNLPAKAADRYCKAVAARSNTTAAQIIADVGKACGISQKVILVMLQKEQGLVTSTAPSAWNYRAAMGQSCPDTAPCSEAAAGFVNQVYLGARQQQVYVLNPNSFNYKPGQVNTIKWHPSSSCGTSKVYIQNQATANLYIYTPYRPNIAALAAGSGTGDKCSTYGNRNFYNFYVSWFAPDASSSTGAPAQIAACTVPAANDIAARSGTAKVTAASLNVRTAPTEKCTTGMTSLSKGATVTTTGTYGMWTRISSGGKQLWVASEYLDVAVTGTPAGSGNACAVPTSAAIAASTGYAAVTTGTLNARKAPSTACETGKTQITQGSVYERTGTYGEWWRLMINGSSFWAHSDYLSDAVLTPEPTVSGTAVAGQILTAKTGTWWPKPSSFAYQWKRDGQAIKGATSATYRVTNDDAGRKVTLTATAKITGQGSVAKTSAAVTATGYTSTRVAGADRYETAVQVSKAAYPTGAKTVYLATGADFADALAVAPLAATKDASLLLAQLSQLPASTSAELKRLAPAKVVLVGGTGVLDSKMADRLKSLLGSSLAVERLAGADRYETARKVAAAYGTATTVYLATGFQYADALGAAAVAGANGSPVVLVQGTSSTLDTATLSLLGSLKATKAVIVGGEGAVSKGIASQLSGRKLSVTRYGGLDRYATNASLNSAAFSGGVKSVVVATGTDFPDALAGSVLAAGSGSPLIVSSSTCASPQLADFLLKAKSTSVTLVGGTGVLGPQVARLQRC
;
A
#
# COMPACT_ATOMS: atom_id res chain seq x y z
N MET A 1 76.62 -49.37 21.78
CA MET A 1 76.30 -47.96 22.14
C MET A 1 76.08 -47.16 20.85
N LEU A 2 74.86 -47.13 20.32
CA LEU A 2 74.44 -46.26 19.19
C LEU A 2 72.92 -46.39 19.00
N HIS A 3 72.13 -46.09 20.05
CA HIS A 3 70.66 -46.11 19.94
C HIS A 3 69.93 -45.22 20.96
N THR A 4 70.51 -44.07 21.35
CA THR A 4 69.88 -43.17 22.33
C THR A 4 69.99 -41.67 22.04
N LEU A 5 70.32 -41.26 20.81
CA LEU A 5 70.40 -39.83 20.46
C LEU A 5 69.31 -39.31 19.51
N ASP A 6 68.45 -40.18 18.94
CA ASP A 6 67.56 -39.76 17.84
C ASP A 6 66.08 -39.57 18.21
N ARG A 7 65.65 -39.97 19.42
CA ARG A 7 64.23 -39.83 19.82
C ARG A 7 63.87 -38.58 20.62
N ARG A 8 64.83 -37.80 21.12
CA ARG A 8 64.53 -36.55 21.87
C ARG A 8 64.50 -35.29 21.01
N ARG A 9 65.03 -35.31 19.77
CA ARG A 9 64.95 -34.17 18.83
C ARG A 9 63.69 -34.19 17.96
N ALA A 10 63.11 -35.35 17.68
CA ALA A 10 61.92 -35.45 16.83
C ALA A 10 60.61 -35.05 17.55
N THR A 11 60.51 -35.26 18.86
CA THR A 11 59.32 -34.87 19.65
C THR A 11 59.31 -33.39 20.01
N SER A 12 60.48 -32.76 20.19
CA SER A 12 60.60 -31.32 20.44
C SER A 12 60.37 -30.49 19.18
N LEU A 13 60.82 -30.96 18.00
CA LEU A 13 60.52 -30.25 16.74
C LEU A 13 59.04 -30.31 16.36
N LYS A 14 58.33 -31.44 16.57
CA LYS A 14 56.89 -31.52 16.26
C LYS A 14 56.03 -30.67 17.20
N ALA A 15 56.41 -30.56 18.47
CA ALA A 15 55.72 -29.68 19.41
C ALA A 15 55.99 -28.19 19.11
N VAL A 16 57.21 -27.83 18.71
CA VAL A 16 57.56 -26.46 18.31
C VAL A 16 56.94 -26.09 16.97
N VAL A 17 56.90 -27.00 15.98
CA VAL A 17 56.24 -26.74 14.68
C VAL A 17 54.72 -26.66 14.83
N ALA A 18 54.10 -27.45 15.71
CA ALA A 18 52.68 -27.32 16.01
C ALA A 18 52.37 -26.03 16.78
N ALA A 19 53.21 -25.63 17.73
CA ALA A 19 53.05 -24.37 18.47
C ALA A 19 53.30 -23.14 17.58
N VAL A 20 54.26 -23.20 16.65
CA VAL A 20 54.54 -22.13 15.67
C VAL A 20 53.47 -22.10 14.58
N ALA A 21 52.90 -23.23 14.16
CA ALA A 21 51.77 -23.26 13.23
C ALA A 21 50.48 -22.75 13.90
N ILE A 22 50.23 -23.08 15.18
CA ILE A 22 49.09 -22.54 15.94
C ILE A 22 49.31 -21.04 16.24
N ALA A 23 50.54 -20.60 16.50
CA ALA A 23 50.87 -19.17 16.68
C ALA A 23 50.87 -18.39 15.35
N LEU A 24 51.17 -19.02 14.20
CA LEU A 24 51.05 -18.42 12.88
C LEU A 24 49.59 -18.40 12.39
N ILE A 25 48.78 -19.40 12.74
CA ILE A 25 47.33 -19.38 12.45
C ILE A 25 46.60 -18.41 13.40
N ALA A 26 46.99 -18.34 14.68
CA ALA A 26 46.49 -17.33 15.61
C ALA A 26 47.00 -15.92 15.27
N GLY A 27 48.23 -15.79 14.77
CA GLY A 27 48.85 -14.54 14.31
C GLY A 27 48.34 -14.05 12.95
N MET A 28 47.96 -14.96 12.03
CA MET A 28 47.29 -14.62 10.78
C MET A 28 45.78 -14.42 10.93
N MET A 29 45.14 -14.98 11.98
CA MET A 29 43.75 -14.66 12.33
C MET A 29 43.60 -13.38 13.18
N SER A 30 44.69 -12.76 13.63
CA SER A 30 44.67 -11.47 14.34
C SER A 30 45.09 -10.27 13.48
N LEU A 31 45.35 -10.47 12.19
CA LEU A 31 45.60 -9.40 11.20
C LEU A 31 44.38 -9.04 10.34
N LEU A 32 43.20 -9.56 10.68
CA LEU A 32 41.90 -9.05 10.23
C LEU A 32 41.01 -8.80 11.44
N SER A 33 41.52 -8.10 12.44
CA SER A 33 40.63 -7.22 13.19
C SER A 33 40.11 -6.20 12.16
N PRO A 34 38.80 -6.05 11.90
CA PRO A 34 38.36 -4.81 11.28
C PRO A 34 38.92 -3.71 12.15
N ALA A 35 39.63 -2.76 11.54
CA ALA A 35 40.05 -1.55 12.22
C ALA A 35 38.87 -1.04 13.07
N PRO A 36 39.09 -0.51 14.29
CA PRO A 36 38.03 0.22 14.97
C PRO A 36 37.40 1.16 13.94
N ALA A 37 36.07 1.06 13.79
CA ALA A 37 35.30 1.72 12.74
C ALA A 37 35.95 3.07 12.41
N GLN A 38 36.53 3.17 11.20
CA GLN A 38 37.13 4.41 10.73
C GLN A 38 36.14 5.52 11.08
N ALA A 39 36.64 6.58 11.72
CA ALA A 39 35.85 7.75 12.07
C ALA A 39 34.90 8.05 10.91
N ALA A 40 33.59 8.02 11.19
CA ALA A 40 32.54 7.87 10.18
C ALA A 40 32.86 8.65 8.89
N ASP A 41 32.72 8.01 7.71
CA ASP A 41 32.81 8.63 6.38
C ASP A 41 31.70 9.69 6.14
N LEU A 42 31.20 10.32 7.19
CA LEU A 42 30.24 11.41 7.13
C LEU A 42 30.97 12.68 6.69
N PRO A 43 30.38 13.46 5.77
CA PRO A 43 30.97 14.74 5.40
C PRO A 43 30.93 15.68 6.58
N GLY A 44 31.95 16.52 6.74
CA GLY A 44 31.89 17.59 7.74
C GLY A 44 30.75 18.57 7.50
N SER A 45 30.34 18.76 6.25
CA SER A 45 29.24 19.64 5.85
C SER A 45 28.42 19.03 4.72
N ILE A 46 27.10 19.23 4.78
CA ILE A 46 26.16 18.85 3.72
C ILE A 46 25.87 20.02 2.74
N LEU A 47 26.66 21.09 2.76
CA LEU A 47 26.47 22.30 1.93
C LEU A 47 26.33 21.98 0.44
N GLU A 48 27.22 21.13 -0.07
CA GLU A 48 27.20 20.68 -1.47
C GLU A 48 25.99 19.79 -1.77
N GLY A 49 25.40 19.17 -0.75
CA GLY A 49 24.21 18.32 -0.85
C GLY A 49 24.43 16.97 -1.54
N GLY A 50 25.58 16.75 -2.18
CA GLY A 50 25.90 15.54 -2.95
C GLY A 50 26.29 14.32 -2.13
N PHE A 51 26.61 14.52 -0.86
CA PHE A 51 26.99 13.46 0.08
C PHE A 51 26.39 13.84 1.43
N ILE A 52 25.47 13.01 1.95
CA ILE A 52 24.79 13.25 3.23
C ILE A 52 25.20 12.18 4.26
N ILE A 53 25.34 10.94 3.81
CA ILE A 53 25.76 9.79 4.60
C ILE A 53 26.41 8.78 3.66
N SER A 54 27.42 8.05 4.13
CA SER A 54 28.09 7.02 3.32
C SER A 54 27.20 5.79 3.11
N ASP A 55 27.45 5.03 2.03
CA ASP A 55 26.75 3.76 1.79
C ASP A 55 27.07 2.74 2.89
N ALA A 56 28.29 2.76 3.42
CA ALA A 56 28.71 1.91 4.54
C ALA A 56 27.85 2.15 5.79
N GLU A 57 27.62 3.41 6.17
CA GLU A 57 26.80 3.74 7.34
C GLU A 57 25.30 3.47 7.10
N PHE A 58 24.81 3.67 5.87
CA PHE A 58 23.39 3.54 5.56
C PHE A 58 22.93 2.09 5.41
N PHE A 59 23.75 1.26 4.76
CA PHE A 59 23.43 -0.13 4.42
C PHE A 59 24.06 -1.17 5.37
N ASP A 60 24.64 -0.73 6.49
CA ASP A 60 25.11 -1.63 7.55
C ASP A 60 23.93 -2.21 8.35
N GLY A 61 23.37 -3.32 7.86
CA GLY A 61 22.29 -4.05 8.54
C GLY A 61 22.66 -4.63 9.91
N ASP A 62 23.93 -4.58 10.32
CA ASP A 62 24.42 -5.07 11.62
C ASP A 62 24.84 -3.91 12.56
N ALA A 63 24.52 -2.66 12.21
CA ALA A 63 24.97 -1.44 12.90
C ALA A 63 24.59 -1.36 14.39
N MET A 64 23.46 -1.94 14.81
CA MET A 64 23.08 -2.04 16.21
C MET A 64 22.32 -3.34 16.53
N THR A 65 22.67 -3.93 17.67
CA THR A 65 21.91 -5.02 18.29
C THR A 65 20.61 -4.50 18.94
N ALA A 66 19.65 -5.39 19.18
CA ALA A 66 18.42 -5.06 19.91
C ALA A 66 18.69 -4.45 21.30
N ALA A 67 19.71 -4.93 22.01
CA ALA A 67 20.09 -4.41 23.32
C ALA A 67 20.60 -2.96 23.22
N GLN A 68 21.48 -2.67 22.24
CA GLN A 68 21.97 -1.31 22.00
C GLN A 68 20.84 -0.36 21.61
N ILE A 69 19.90 -0.81 20.78
CA ILE A 69 18.72 0.00 20.39
C ILE A 69 17.85 0.27 21.62
N GLN A 70 17.62 -0.73 22.46
CA GLN A 70 16.81 -0.54 23.67
C GLN A 70 17.48 0.46 24.64
N THR A 71 18.79 0.36 24.85
CA THR A 71 19.56 1.32 25.65
C THR A 71 19.46 2.74 25.06
N PHE A 72 19.60 2.87 23.74
CA PHE A 72 19.42 4.14 23.05
C PHE A 72 18.02 4.74 23.27
N LEU A 73 16.95 3.95 23.08
CA LEU A 73 15.57 4.39 23.28
C LEU A 73 15.30 4.78 24.75
N ASN A 74 15.88 4.05 25.70
CA ASN A 74 15.79 4.39 27.12
C ASN A 74 16.45 5.74 27.43
N GLY A 75 17.57 6.06 26.76
CA GLY A 75 18.25 7.35 26.91
C GLY A 75 17.52 8.54 26.27
N LYS A 76 16.61 8.32 25.30
CA LYS A 76 15.86 9.40 24.64
C LYS A 76 14.59 9.82 25.39
N VAL A 77 14.00 8.91 26.15
CA VAL A 77 12.78 9.20 26.92
C VAL A 77 12.92 8.66 28.33
N ALA A 78 12.97 9.54 29.34
CA ALA A 78 13.05 9.15 30.74
C ALA A 78 11.78 8.43 31.22
N THR A 79 10.60 8.98 30.95
CA THR A 79 9.30 8.44 31.39
C THR A 79 8.28 8.44 30.25
N CYS A 80 7.65 7.30 29.97
CA CYS A 80 6.50 7.27 29.06
C CYS A 80 5.27 7.84 29.78
N LYS A 81 4.55 8.75 29.15
CA LYS A 81 3.25 9.22 29.59
C LYS A 81 2.18 8.32 28.97
N ALA A 82 1.55 7.48 29.79
CA ALA A 82 0.45 6.64 29.32
C ALA A 82 -0.77 7.52 29.00
N THR A 83 -1.38 7.31 27.84
CA THR A 83 -2.75 7.76 27.54
C THR A 83 -3.63 6.53 27.39
N SER A 84 -4.80 6.52 28.02
CA SER A 84 -5.79 5.45 27.86
C SER A 84 -6.06 5.21 26.36
N GLY A 85 -5.88 3.97 25.91
CA GLY A 85 -6.17 3.56 24.52
C GLY A 85 -5.07 3.81 23.47
N ASN A 86 -3.90 4.38 23.82
CA ASN A 86 -2.78 4.54 22.89
C ASN A 86 -1.58 3.63 23.26
N PRO A 87 -0.75 3.21 22.28
CA PRO A 87 0.48 2.47 22.60
C PRO A 87 1.44 3.33 23.43
N THR A 88 2.10 2.73 24.43
CA THR A 88 3.14 3.37 25.23
C THR A 88 4.29 3.85 24.34
N CYS A 89 5.04 4.86 24.79
CA CYS A 89 6.14 5.44 24.02
C CYS A 89 7.14 4.39 23.51
N LEU A 90 7.88 4.71 22.43
CA LEU A 90 8.57 3.70 21.61
C LEU A 90 9.48 2.74 22.42
N LYS A 91 10.15 3.23 23.47
CA LYS A 91 10.99 2.39 24.35
C LYS A 91 10.23 1.29 25.08
N SER A 92 8.94 1.47 25.32
CA SER A 92 8.05 0.53 26.04
C SER A 92 7.05 -0.17 25.12
N PHE A 93 7.11 0.10 23.82
CA PHE A 93 6.24 -0.54 22.83
C PHE A 93 6.51 -2.04 22.76
N LYS A 94 5.43 -2.83 22.67
CA LYS A 94 5.46 -4.25 22.32
C LYS A 94 4.46 -4.55 21.19
N GLY A 95 4.84 -5.44 20.28
CA GLY A 95 3.99 -5.86 19.17
C GLY A 95 4.35 -7.25 18.65
N ASN A 96 3.49 -7.80 17.79
CA ASN A 96 3.75 -9.09 17.13
C ASN A 96 4.42 -8.84 15.78
N LEU A 97 5.59 -9.44 15.56
CA LEU A 97 6.29 -9.48 14.28
C LEU A 97 5.94 -10.79 13.59
N PRO A 98 5.01 -10.83 12.62
CA PRO A 98 4.73 -12.05 11.87
C PRO A 98 5.94 -12.44 11.02
N ALA A 99 6.07 -13.73 10.72
CA ALA A 99 7.11 -14.21 9.81
C ALA A 99 6.98 -13.50 8.45
N LYS A 100 8.10 -13.05 7.90
CA LYS A 100 8.20 -12.50 6.55
C LYS A 100 9.08 -13.42 5.72
N ALA A 101 8.55 -13.92 4.61
CA ALA A 101 9.34 -14.69 3.66
C ALA A 101 10.48 -13.81 3.09
N ALA A 102 11.60 -14.44 2.74
CA ALA A 102 12.62 -13.77 1.98
C ALA A 102 12.07 -13.35 0.61
N ASP A 103 12.49 -12.19 0.14
CA ASP A 103 12.31 -11.77 -1.24
C ASP A 103 13.60 -11.16 -1.77
N ARG A 104 13.55 -10.56 -2.96
CA ARG A 104 14.74 -9.98 -3.59
C ARG A 104 15.29 -8.73 -2.88
N TYR A 105 14.57 -8.16 -1.92
CA TYR A 105 14.94 -6.92 -1.22
C TYR A 105 15.33 -7.18 0.23
N CYS A 106 14.67 -8.12 0.91
CA CYS A 106 15.00 -8.49 2.29
C CYS A 106 15.09 -10.01 2.45
N LYS A 107 16.01 -10.44 3.32
CA LYS A 107 16.06 -11.81 3.84
C LYS A 107 14.81 -12.12 4.67
N ALA A 108 14.59 -13.41 4.94
CA ALA A 108 13.46 -13.84 5.75
C ALA A 108 13.56 -13.28 7.18
N VAL A 109 12.42 -12.89 7.74
CA VAL A 109 12.29 -12.46 9.14
C VAL A 109 11.47 -13.52 9.88
N ALA A 110 12.01 -14.04 10.97
CA ALA A 110 11.30 -15.03 11.79
C ALA A 110 10.13 -14.40 12.55
N ALA A 111 9.05 -15.17 12.77
CA ALA A 111 7.94 -14.71 13.59
C ALA A 111 8.38 -14.52 15.06
N ARG A 112 7.90 -13.45 15.69
CA ARG A 112 8.07 -13.17 17.12
C ARG A 112 6.79 -12.58 17.69
N SER A 113 6.39 -13.08 18.86
CA SER A 113 5.20 -12.60 19.58
C SER A 113 5.62 -11.70 20.74
N ASN A 114 4.83 -10.66 21.02
CA ASN A 114 5.02 -9.74 22.14
C ASN A 114 6.45 -9.16 22.23
N THR A 115 7.02 -8.80 21.09
CA THR A 115 8.41 -8.37 20.95
C THR A 115 8.57 -6.86 21.04
N THR A 116 9.72 -6.37 21.52
CA THR A 116 9.96 -4.93 21.72
C THR A 116 10.20 -4.20 20.40
N ALA A 117 9.97 -2.89 20.38
CA ALA A 117 10.35 -2.06 19.22
C ALA A 117 11.83 -2.20 18.86
N ALA A 118 12.70 -2.27 19.86
CA ALA A 118 14.14 -2.45 19.66
C ALA A 118 14.48 -3.75 18.93
N GLN A 119 13.82 -4.85 19.29
CA GLN A 119 14.03 -6.13 18.63
C GLN A 119 13.47 -6.14 17.21
N ILE A 120 12.30 -5.54 16.98
CA ILE A 120 11.72 -5.38 15.64
C ILE A 120 12.67 -4.62 14.71
N ILE A 121 13.21 -3.49 15.17
CA ILE A 121 14.15 -2.67 14.39
C ILE A 121 15.43 -3.46 14.09
N ALA A 122 15.97 -4.19 15.08
CA ALA A 122 17.15 -5.03 14.88
C ALA A 122 16.93 -6.10 13.80
N ASP A 123 15.84 -6.86 13.90
CA ASP A 123 15.56 -7.96 12.98
C ASP A 123 15.32 -7.47 11.56
N VAL A 124 14.52 -6.41 11.41
CA VAL A 124 14.19 -5.85 10.11
C VAL A 124 15.41 -5.21 9.47
N GLY A 125 16.19 -4.41 10.21
CA GLY A 125 17.40 -3.79 9.69
C GLY A 125 18.40 -4.83 9.18
N LYS A 126 18.61 -5.89 9.96
CA LYS A 126 19.49 -7.01 9.57
C LYS A 126 18.95 -7.77 8.35
N ALA A 127 17.66 -8.02 8.30
CA ALA A 127 17.06 -8.74 7.18
C ALA A 127 17.10 -7.95 5.88
N CYS A 128 16.85 -6.64 5.93
CA CYS A 128 16.81 -5.77 4.76
C CYS A 128 18.17 -5.11 4.43
N GLY A 129 19.21 -5.34 5.22
CA GLY A 129 20.51 -4.68 5.03
C GLY A 129 20.42 -3.16 5.14
N ILE A 130 19.65 -2.66 6.12
CA ILE A 130 19.48 -1.23 6.40
C ILE A 130 19.88 -0.97 7.85
N SER A 131 20.71 0.03 8.06
CA SER A 131 21.21 0.41 9.37
C SER A 131 20.09 0.75 10.34
N GLN A 132 20.15 0.15 11.54
CA GLN A 132 19.20 0.44 12.60
C GLN A 132 19.29 1.90 13.06
N LYS A 133 20.48 2.52 12.98
CA LYS A 133 20.68 3.95 13.21
C LYS A 133 19.85 4.78 12.23
N VAL A 134 19.85 4.40 10.95
CA VAL A 134 19.04 5.04 9.90
C VAL A 134 17.54 4.86 10.17
N ILE A 135 17.09 3.65 10.49
CA ILE A 135 15.68 3.39 10.82
C ILE A 135 15.23 4.28 11.99
N LEU A 136 16.04 4.39 13.05
CA LEU A 136 15.74 5.26 14.20
C LEU A 136 15.61 6.74 13.80
N VAL A 137 16.51 7.25 12.97
CA VAL A 137 16.44 8.64 12.47
C VAL A 137 15.21 8.87 11.60
N MET A 138 14.84 7.90 10.75
CA MET A 138 13.64 7.99 9.91
C MET A 138 12.36 8.01 10.77
N LEU A 139 12.25 7.11 11.76
CA LEU A 139 11.12 7.10 12.69
C LEU A 139 10.95 8.45 13.43
N GLN A 140 12.06 9.11 13.76
CA GLN A 140 12.04 10.44 14.35
C GLN A 140 11.59 11.51 13.36
N LYS A 141 12.13 11.50 12.14
CA LYS A 141 11.78 12.49 11.12
C LYS A 141 10.31 12.44 10.73
N GLU A 142 9.76 11.25 10.56
CA GLU A 142 8.39 11.09 10.03
C GLU A 142 7.32 11.34 11.07
N GLN A 143 7.51 10.81 12.28
CA GLN A 143 6.45 10.78 13.29
C GLN A 143 6.92 11.24 14.68
N GLY A 144 8.16 11.72 14.83
CA GLY A 144 8.71 12.12 16.12
C GLY A 144 8.79 10.98 17.14
N LEU A 145 8.77 9.73 16.70
CA LEU A 145 8.49 8.57 17.55
C LEU A 145 9.59 8.29 18.60
N VAL A 146 10.85 8.58 18.29
CA VAL A 146 11.98 8.20 19.15
C VAL A 146 12.02 9.06 20.42
N THR A 147 11.71 10.36 20.31
CA THR A 147 11.74 11.29 21.45
C THR A 147 10.37 11.55 22.07
N SER A 148 9.28 11.01 21.48
CA SER A 148 7.93 11.25 22.00
C SER A 148 7.69 10.52 23.31
N THR A 149 7.17 11.25 24.31
CA THR A 149 6.75 10.66 25.60
C THR A 149 5.34 10.08 25.57
N ALA A 150 4.50 10.51 24.61
CA ALA A 150 3.10 10.10 24.44
C ALA A 150 2.71 10.07 22.94
N PRO A 151 3.27 9.17 22.14
CA PRO A 151 2.90 9.05 20.73
C PRO A 151 1.45 8.61 20.54
N SER A 152 0.79 9.19 19.54
CA SER A 152 -0.58 8.82 19.16
C SER A 152 -0.63 7.50 18.41
N ALA A 153 -1.81 6.89 18.33
CA ALA A 153 -2.05 5.74 17.45
C ALA A 153 -1.67 6.03 15.98
N TRP A 154 -1.85 7.27 15.51
CA TRP A 154 -1.44 7.67 14.16
C TRP A 154 0.08 7.60 13.97
N ASN A 155 0.86 8.04 14.97
CA ASN A 155 2.31 7.98 14.89
C ASN A 155 2.81 6.55 14.68
N TYR A 156 2.22 5.56 15.36
CA TYR A 156 2.55 4.15 15.10
C TYR A 156 1.97 3.62 13.80
N ARG A 157 0.78 4.07 13.41
CA ARG A 157 0.14 3.64 12.17
C ARG A 157 0.96 4.02 10.93
N ALA A 158 1.56 5.21 10.95
CA ALA A 158 2.31 5.81 9.84
C ALA A 158 3.81 6.01 10.16
N ALA A 159 4.39 5.15 11.00
CA ALA A 159 5.71 5.32 11.63
C ALA A 159 6.85 5.74 10.68
N MET A 160 6.84 5.29 9.42
CA MET A 160 7.84 5.66 8.40
C MET A 160 7.19 6.24 7.13
N GLY A 161 5.92 6.66 7.18
CA GLY A 161 5.21 7.25 6.03
C GLY A 161 4.97 6.33 4.83
N GLN A 162 5.33 5.04 4.92
CA GLN A 162 5.30 4.13 3.77
C GLN A 162 3.86 3.77 3.40
N SER A 163 3.43 4.12 2.18
CA SER A 163 2.06 3.89 1.70
C SER A 163 0.98 4.50 2.61
N CYS A 164 1.28 5.69 3.15
CA CYS A 164 0.43 6.50 4.02
C CYS A 164 0.25 7.89 3.42
N PRO A 165 -0.77 8.11 2.55
CA PRO A 165 -1.01 9.43 1.98
C PRO A 165 -1.41 10.46 3.04
N ASP A 166 -0.94 11.70 2.92
CA ASP A 166 -1.22 12.76 3.92
C ASP A 166 -2.70 13.10 4.11
N THR A 167 -3.55 12.71 3.15
CA THR A 167 -5.00 12.99 3.12
C THR A 167 -5.87 11.75 3.27
N ALA A 168 -5.28 10.58 3.53
CA ALA A 168 -6.01 9.31 3.65
C ALA A 168 -5.37 8.37 4.69
N PRO A 169 -6.10 7.40 5.25
CA PRO A 169 -5.48 6.37 6.09
C PRO A 169 -4.44 5.58 5.31
N CYS A 170 -3.35 5.17 5.97
CA CYS A 170 -2.43 4.18 5.42
C CYS A 170 -3.18 2.95 4.92
N SER A 171 -2.70 2.36 3.81
CA SER A 171 -3.19 1.05 3.38
C SER A 171 -3.11 0.03 4.52
N GLU A 172 -4.09 -0.85 4.68
CA GLU A 172 -4.15 -1.78 5.81
C GLU A 172 -2.94 -2.72 5.85
N ALA A 173 -2.42 -3.10 4.68
CA ALA A 173 -1.20 -3.90 4.54
C ALA A 173 0.08 -3.18 5.00
N ALA A 174 0.09 -1.85 5.01
CA ALA A 174 1.24 -1.04 5.45
C ALA A 174 1.06 -0.46 6.85
N ALA A 175 -0.17 -0.34 7.34
CA ALA A 175 -0.49 0.28 8.61
C ALA A 175 0.13 -0.47 9.80
N GLY A 176 0.57 0.31 10.79
CA GLY A 176 1.07 -0.19 12.08
C GLY A 176 2.59 -0.30 12.13
N PHE A 177 3.14 -0.14 13.34
CA PHE A 177 4.57 0.02 13.56
C PHE A 177 5.42 -1.05 12.88
N VAL A 178 5.06 -2.32 13.07
CA VAL A 178 5.79 -3.47 12.53
C VAL A 178 5.84 -3.43 11.00
N ASN A 179 4.71 -3.16 10.34
CA ASN A 179 4.63 -3.12 8.89
C ASN A 179 5.33 -1.86 8.34
N GLN A 180 5.22 -0.72 9.02
CA GLN A 180 5.92 0.52 8.64
C GLN A 180 7.43 0.36 8.70
N VAL A 181 7.97 -0.27 9.76
CA VAL A 181 9.40 -0.54 9.89
C VAL A 181 9.87 -1.52 8.80
N TYR A 182 9.15 -2.62 8.60
CA TYR A 182 9.49 -3.61 7.56
C TYR A 182 9.43 -3.04 6.14
N LEU A 183 8.31 -2.42 5.75
CA LEU A 183 8.13 -1.90 4.40
C LEU A 183 8.99 -0.66 4.15
N GLY A 184 9.22 0.19 5.16
CA GLY A 184 10.10 1.35 5.06
C GLY A 184 11.56 0.93 4.82
N ALA A 185 12.07 -0.05 5.57
CA ALA A 185 13.40 -0.61 5.36
C ALA A 185 13.51 -1.32 4.01
N ARG A 186 12.52 -2.15 3.65
CA ARG A 186 12.45 -2.80 2.33
C ARG A 186 12.44 -1.80 1.18
N GLN A 187 11.73 -0.68 1.32
CA GLN A 187 11.64 0.37 0.31
C GLN A 187 13.01 0.99 -0.01
N GLN A 188 13.92 1.07 0.97
CA GLN A 188 15.29 1.54 0.72
C GLN A 188 16.03 0.62 -0.26
N GLN A 189 15.85 -0.70 -0.14
CA GLN A 189 16.40 -1.67 -1.11
C GLN A 189 15.67 -1.63 -2.46
N VAL A 190 14.39 -1.24 -2.49
CA VAL A 190 13.68 -0.99 -3.75
C VAL A 190 14.33 0.15 -4.53
N TYR A 191 14.78 1.22 -3.87
CA TYR A 191 15.49 2.32 -4.52
C TYR A 191 16.83 1.85 -5.12
N VAL A 192 17.58 1.02 -4.39
CA VAL A 192 18.85 0.45 -4.86
C VAL A 192 18.65 -0.45 -6.07
N LEU A 193 17.69 -1.38 -6.02
CA LEU A 193 17.51 -2.41 -7.05
C LEU A 193 16.66 -1.96 -8.25
N ASN A 194 16.14 -0.73 -8.27
CA ASN A 194 15.39 -0.18 -9.40
C ASN A 194 15.77 1.29 -9.71
N PRO A 195 17.06 1.58 -9.98
CA PRO A 195 17.55 2.96 -10.09
C PRO A 195 16.94 3.75 -11.26
N ASN A 196 16.33 3.08 -12.24
CA ASN A 196 15.67 3.71 -13.38
C ASN A 196 14.19 4.09 -13.13
N SER A 197 13.60 3.61 -12.04
CA SER A 197 12.20 3.90 -11.69
C SER A 197 12.04 5.15 -10.82
N PHE A 198 13.14 5.83 -10.47
CA PHE A 198 13.16 6.97 -9.55
C PHE A 198 13.97 8.15 -10.10
N ASN A 199 13.66 9.35 -9.60
CA ASN A 199 14.10 10.61 -10.19
C ASN A 199 15.56 11.00 -9.90
N TYR A 200 16.21 10.41 -8.89
CA TYR A 200 17.56 10.79 -8.45
C TYR A 200 18.50 9.58 -8.48
N LYS A 201 19.70 9.77 -9.05
CA LYS A 201 20.68 8.68 -9.24
C LYS A 201 22.07 9.10 -8.77
N PRO A 202 22.85 8.17 -8.17
CA PRO A 202 24.24 8.43 -7.83
C PRO A 202 25.14 8.52 -9.07
N GLY A 203 26.34 9.07 -8.91
CA GLY A 203 27.36 9.17 -9.95
C GLY A 203 27.08 10.20 -11.05
N GLN A 204 26.11 11.10 -10.84
CA GLN A 204 25.74 12.11 -11.84
C GLN A 204 25.18 13.39 -11.22
N VAL A 205 25.16 14.45 -12.03
CA VAL A 205 24.53 15.73 -11.67
C VAL A 205 23.01 15.61 -11.79
N ASN A 206 22.31 15.79 -10.68
CA ASN A 206 20.88 15.80 -10.57
C ASN A 206 20.36 17.23 -10.40
N THR A 207 19.16 17.52 -10.90
CA THR A 207 18.51 18.81 -10.68
C THR A 207 17.56 18.69 -9.49
N ILE A 208 17.89 19.34 -8.38
CA ILE A 208 17.17 19.18 -7.10
C ILE A 208 16.54 20.51 -6.70
N LYS A 209 15.27 20.48 -6.32
CA LYS A 209 14.55 21.67 -5.85
C LYS A 209 15.05 22.12 -4.47
N TRP A 210 15.10 23.43 -4.25
CA TRP A 210 15.35 23.98 -2.91
C TRP A 210 14.13 23.82 -1.99
N HIS A 211 12.92 23.93 -2.56
CA HIS A 211 11.64 23.93 -1.85
C HIS A 211 10.50 23.41 -2.76
N PRO A 212 9.37 22.90 -2.21
CA PRO A 212 8.19 22.54 -3.01
C PRO A 212 7.68 23.67 -3.91
N SER A 213 7.80 24.92 -3.46
CA SER A 213 7.46 26.10 -4.25
C SER A 213 8.43 26.25 -5.42
N SER A 214 7.90 26.24 -6.64
CA SER A 214 8.70 26.43 -7.86
C SER A 214 9.40 27.79 -7.93
N SER A 215 8.87 28.81 -7.24
CA SER A 215 9.47 30.14 -7.16
C SER A 215 10.84 30.15 -6.47
N CYS A 216 11.17 29.10 -5.71
CA CYS A 216 12.47 28.95 -5.05
C CYS A 216 13.53 28.36 -5.98
N GLY A 217 13.16 27.88 -7.17
CA GLY A 217 14.09 27.34 -8.15
C GLY A 217 14.70 25.99 -7.77
N THR A 218 15.82 25.67 -8.43
CA THR A 218 16.53 24.39 -8.34
C THR A 218 18.03 24.62 -8.21
N SER A 219 18.75 23.56 -7.86
CA SER A 219 20.20 23.47 -7.87
C SER A 219 20.68 22.26 -8.67
N LYS A 220 21.98 22.27 -9.02
CA LYS A 220 22.67 21.16 -9.65
C LYS A 220 23.53 20.47 -8.60
N VAL A 221 23.23 19.21 -8.31
CA VAL A 221 23.89 18.43 -7.26
C VAL A 221 24.48 17.17 -7.86
N TYR A 222 25.80 17.02 -7.79
CA TYR A 222 26.44 15.75 -8.09
C TYR A 222 26.21 14.79 -6.92
N ILE A 223 25.32 13.82 -7.06
CA ILE A 223 25.03 12.84 -6.00
C ILE A 223 26.13 11.79 -6.02
N GLN A 224 26.91 11.70 -4.96
CA GLN A 224 28.13 10.90 -4.91
C GLN A 224 27.86 9.42 -4.67
N ASN A 225 26.81 9.06 -3.93
CA ASN A 225 26.55 7.68 -3.52
C ASN A 225 25.05 7.33 -3.44
N GLN A 226 24.76 6.03 -3.29
CA GLN A 226 23.40 5.51 -3.37
C GLN A 226 22.56 5.91 -2.15
N ALA A 227 23.13 5.96 -0.95
CA ALA A 227 22.45 6.37 0.27
C ALA A 227 21.94 7.82 0.18
N THR A 228 22.76 8.73 -0.38
CA THR A 228 22.34 10.10 -0.64
C THR A 228 21.23 10.15 -1.70
N ALA A 229 21.31 9.32 -2.75
CA ALA A 229 20.22 9.20 -3.73
C ALA A 229 18.91 8.73 -3.06
N ASN A 230 18.97 7.70 -2.20
CA ASN A 230 17.83 7.20 -1.43
C ASN A 230 17.20 8.32 -0.58
N LEU A 231 18.00 9.14 0.10
CA LEU A 231 17.52 10.26 0.90
C LEU A 231 16.83 11.35 0.06
N TYR A 232 17.29 11.62 -1.15
CA TYR A 232 16.59 12.54 -2.06
C TYR A 232 15.34 11.93 -2.67
N ILE A 233 15.32 10.62 -2.96
CA ILE A 233 14.09 9.96 -3.41
C ILE A 233 13.03 10.03 -2.31
N TYR A 234 13.46 9.83 -1.06
CA TYR A 234 12.60 9.83 0.11
C TYR A 234 12.18 11.25 0.56
N THR A 235 13.11 12.22 0.55
CA THR A 235 12.86 13.65 0.87
C THR A 235 13.45 14.56 -0.21
N PRO A 236 12.67 14.96 -1.25
CA PRO A 236 13.19 15.46 -2.53
C PRO A 236 13.55 16.95 -2.56
N TYR A 237 14.21 17.46 -1.52
CA TYR A 237 14.64 18.87 -1.45
C TYR A 237 16.05 19.04 -0.86
N ARG A 238 16.84 19.92 -1.46
CA ARG A 238 18.17 20.31 -0.97
C ARG A 238 18.03 21.46 0.05
N PRO A 239 18.60 21.35 1.25
CA PRO A 239 18.69 22.47 2.19
C PRO A 239 19.50 23.62 1.58
N ASN A 240 18.97 24.84 1.57
CA ASN A 240 19.69 26.03 1.10
C ASN A 240 20.59 26.62 2.19
N ILE A 241 21.43 27.60 1.83
CA ILE A 241 22.33 28.29 2.76
C ILE A 241 21.58 28.88 3.96
N ALA A 242 20.39 29.43 3.78
CA ALA A 242 19.59 29.95 4.89
C ALA A 242 19.18 28.84 5.88
N ALA A 243 18.77 27.67 5.37
CA ALA A 243 18.41 26.50 6.19
C ALA A 243 19.61 25.95 6.98
N LEU A 244 20.80 25.95 6.38
CA LEU A 244 22.03 25.47 7.02
C LEU A 244 22.57 26.51 8.01
N ALA A 245 22.66 27.79 7.62
CA ALA A 245 23.10 28.86 8.53
C ALA A 245 22.20 29.00 9.78
N ALA A 246 20.93 28.59 9.68
CA ALA A 246 20.01 28.58 10.82
C ALA A 246 20.29 27.47 11.85
N GLY A 247 21.13 26.47 11.52
CA GLY A 247 21.38 25.32 12.38
C GLY A 247 20.09 24.55 12.70
N SER A 248 19.69 24.52 13.98
CA SER A 248 18.43 23.94 14.45
C SER A 248 17.20 24.85 14.24
N GLY A 249 17.42 26.12 13.90
CA GLY A 249 16.37 27.11 13.69
C GLY A 249 15.74 27.07 12.29
N THR A 250 14.90 28.09 12.06
CA THR A 250 14.19 28.33 10.80
C THR A 250 15.04 29.20 9.88
N GLY A 251 15.15 28.80 8.61
CA GLY A 251 15.75 29.61 7.56
C GLY A 251 14.73 30.56 6.91
N ASP A 252 14.93 30.84 5.63
CA ASP A 252 14.05 31.69 4.81
C ASP A 252 12.88 30.91 4.17
N LYS A 253 12.01 31.59 3.40
CA LYS A 253 10.82 30.96 2.76
C LYS A 253 11.15 29.89 1.71
N CYS A 254 12.42 29.75 1.32
CA CYS A 254 12.90 28.72 0.40
C CYS A 254 13.71 27.64 1.10
N SER A 255 13.75 27.64 2.43
CA SER A 255 14.46 26.67 3.25
C SER A 255 13.65 25.37 3.38
N THR A 256 14.32 24.23 3.22
CA THR A 256 13.77 22.90 3.51
C THR A 256 14.66 22.15 4.48
N TYR A 257 14.03 21.29 5.28
CA TYR A 257 14.67 20.73 6.48
C TYR A 257 14.80 19.21 6.46
N GLY A 258 14.20 18.49 5.50
CA GLY A 258 14.16 17.02 5.52
C GLY A 258 15.54 16.38 5.58
N ASN A 259 16.39 16.64 4.60
CA ASN A 259 17.75 16.09 4.54
C ASN A 259 18.68 16.69 5.62
N ARG A 260 18.52 17.99 5.94
CA ARG A 260 19.22 18.63 7.06
C ARG A 260 18.92 17.94 8.40
N ASN A 261 17.65 17.74 8.71
CA ASN A 261 17.23 17.13 9.96
C ASN A 261 17.66 15.66 10.03
N PHE A 262 17.70 14.94 8.91
CA PHE A 262 18.25 13.57 8.88
C PHE A 262 19.69 13.58 9.35
N TYR A 263 20.53 14.40 8.70
CA TYR A 263 21.93 14.54 9.05
C TYR A 263 22.11 14.97 10.51
N ASN A 264 21.36 15.99 10.96
CA ASN A 264 21.46 16.50 12.33
C ASN A 264 21.14 15.44 13.37
N PHE A 265 20.06 14.67 13.18
CA PHE A 265 19.73 13.59 14.10
C PHE A 265 20.78 12.47 14.04
N TYR A 266 21.24 12.08 12.86
CA TYR A 266 22.23 11.01 12.71
C TYR A 266 23.53 11.35 13.43
N VAL A 267 24.11 12.52 13.12
CA VAL A 267 25.36 12.99 13.72
C VAL A 267 25.19 13.20 15.22
N SER A 268 24.15 13.90 15.67
CA SER A 268 23.91 14.14 17.10
C SER A 268 23.75 12.84 17.90
N TRP A 269 23.22 11.78 17.30
CA TRP A 269 22.91 10.54 18.02
C TRP A 269 23.99 9.48 17.92
N PHE A 270 24.70 9.40 16.81
CA PHE A 270 25.56 8.25 16.49
C PHE A 270 26.95 8.61 16.00
N ALA A 271 27.21 9.89 15.70
CA ALA A 271 28.53 10.35 15.26
C ALA A 271 28.79 11.79 15.73
N PRO A 272 28.72 12.09 17.05
CA PRO A 272 28.88 13.46 17.55
C PRO A 272 30.25 14.06 17.23
N ASP A 273 31.25 13.19 16.98
CA ASP A 273 32.62 13.57 16.64
C ASP A 273 32.88 13.64 15.13
N ALA A 274 31.83 13.54 14.29
CA ALA A 274 31.95 13.71 12.84
C ALA A 274 32.33 15.16 12.49
N SER A 275 33.63 15.39 12.30
CA SER A 275 34.31 16.58 11.76
C SER A 275 34.30 17.86 12.61
N SER A 276 35.50 18.39 12.84
CA SER A 276 35.83 19.52 13.73
C SER A 276 35.37 20.92 13.30
N SER A 277 34.52 21.07 12.28
CA SER A 277 34.08 22.40 11.82
C SER A 277 32.58 22.62 11.65
N THR A 278 31.74 21.60 11.43
CA THR A 278 30.28 21.82 11.19
C THR A 278 29.36 20.62 11.55
N GLY A 279 29.66 19.88 12.62
CA GLY A 279 28.82 18.78 13.16
C GLY A 279 27.36 19.18 13.48
N ALA A 280 26.53 18.29 14.04
CA ALA A 280 25.13 18.62 14.31
C ALA A 280 24.97 19.81 15.30
N PRO A 281 24.11 20.80 15.00
CA PRO A 281 23.31 20.91 13.79
C PRO A 281 24.18 21.34 12.58
N ALA A 282 23.94 20.76 11.40
CA ALA A 282 24.56 21.12 10.12
C ALA A 282 24.47 22.63 9.88
N GLN A 283 25.46 23.33 10.38
CA GLN A 283 25.51 24.77 10.46
C GLN A 283 26.74 25.25 9.73
N ILE A 284 26.55 26.20 8.83
CA ILE A 284 27.63 26.87 8.10
C ILE A 284 27.78 28.29 8.63
N ALA A 285 28.91 28.93 8.31
CA ALA A 285 29.11 30.35 8.63
C ALA A 285 27.98 31.20 8.03
N ALA A 286 27.46 32.17 8.80
CA ALA A 286 26.27 32.93 8.43
C ALA A 286 26.43 33.67 7.09
N CYS A 287 27.64 34.10 6.73
CA CYS A 287 27.93 34.78 5.47
C CYS A 287 28.56 33.87 4.39
N THR A 288 28.22 32.57 4.40
CA THR A 288 28.63 31.63 3.34
C THR A 288 28.01 32.02 2.00
N VAL A 289 28.84 32.16 0.96
CA VAL A 289 28.39 32.48 -0.41
C VAL A 289 28.06 31.19 -1.17
N PRO A 290 26.97 31.14 -1.96
CA PRO A 290 26.67 29.97 -2.80
C PRO A 290 27.76 29.67 -3.82
N ALA A 291 27.93 28.38 -4.12
CA ALA A 291 28.73 27.95 -5.28
C ALA A 291 28.17 28.57 -6.56
N ALA A 292 29.04 28.92 -7.51
CA ALA A 292 28.64 29.60 -8.75
C ALA A 292 27.56 28.84 -9.54
N ASN A 293 27.63 27.51 -9.56
CA ASN A 293 26.67 26.64 -10.26
C ASN A 293 25.27 26.61 -9.62
N ASP A 294 25.15 27.07 -8.37
CA ASP A 294 23.87 27.22 -7.68
C ASP A 294 23.21 28.58 -7.92
N ILE A 295 23.95 29.54 -8.50
CA ILE A 295 23.46 30.88 -8.81
C ILE A 295 22.90 30.87 -10.23
N ALA A 296 21.58 30.91 -10.36
CA ALA A 296 20.95 31.05 -11.66
C ALA A 296 21.28 32.43 -12.23
N ALA A 297 21.81 32.47 -13.46
CA ALA A 297 22.19 33.71 -14.12
C ALA A 297 20.97 34.60 -14.36
N ARG A 298 21.12 35.90 -14.07
CA ARG A 298 20.13 36.94 -14.33
C ARG A 298 20.88 38.24 -14.62
N SER A 299 20.51 38.95 -15.67
CA SER A 299 21.12 40.23 -16.03
C SER A 299 20.03 41.24 -16.35
N GLY A 300 20.10 42.42 -15.76
CA GLY A 300 19.13 43.50 -15.98
C GLY A 300 19.17 44.53 -14.87
N THR A 301 18.40 45.60 -15.01
CA THR A 301 18.28 46.65 -13.98
C THR A 301 17.01 46.46 -13.16
N ALA A 302 17.09 46.76 -11.87
CA ALA A 302 15.96 46.72 -10.95
C ALA A 302 15.91 47.96 -10.06
N LYS A 303 14.71 48.42 -9.71
CA LYS A 303 14.48 49.52 -8.77
C LYS A 303 14.12 48.98 -7.39
N VAL A 304 14.70 49.57 -6.36
CA VAL A 304 14.39 49.25 -4.96
C VAL A 304 13.00 49.80 -4.60
N THR A 305 12.11 48.94 -4.11
CA THR A 305 10.72 49.33 -3.80
C THR A 305 10.52 49.71 -2.33
N ALA A 306 11.38 49.21 -1.43
CA ALA A 306 11.33 49.48 0.01
C ALA A 306 12.04 50.79 0.40
N ALA A 307 11.55 51.46 1.45
CA ALA A 307 12.09 52.72 1.96
C ALA A 307 13.56 52.62 2.43
N SER A 308 13.90 51.51 3.08
CA SER A 308 15.27 51.15 3.48
C SER A 308 15.45 49.64 3.29
N LEU A 309 16.28 49.24 2.32
CA LEU A 309 16.47 47.85 1.96
C LEU A 309 17.90 47.39 2.26
N ASN A 310 18.04 46.48 3.23
CA ASN A 310 19.32 45.91 3.58
C ASN A 310 19.80 44.91 2.53
N VAL A 311 21.00 45.13 2.02
CA VAL A 311 21.72 44.22 1.12
C VAL A 311 22.93 43.63 1.84
N ARG A 312 23.23 42.36 1.54
CA ARG A 312 24.10 41.50 2.35
C ARG A 312 25.14 40.80 1.51
N THR A 313 26.18 40.24 2.12
CA THR A 313 27.24 39.50 1.38
C THR A 313 26.86 38.04 1.08
N ALA A 314 25.81 37.51 1.71
CA ALA A 314 25.27 36.17 1.49
C ALA A 314 23.73 36.16 1.45
N PRO A 315 23.10 35.16 0.80
CA PRO A 315 21.65 35.06 0.64
C PRO A 315 20.98 34.48 1.89
N THR A 316 21.12 35.18 3.02
CA THR A 316 20.45 34.85 4.28
C THR A 316 20.36 36.08 5.17
N GLU A 317 19.26 36.20 5.91
CA GLU A 317 19.09 37.28 6.90
C GLU A 317 20.03 37.15 8.10
N LYS A 318 20.62 35.96 8.32
CA LYS A 318 21.61 35.73 9.36
C LYS A 318 22.97 36.37 9.05
N CYS A 319 23.26 36.70 7.79
CA CYS A 319 24.49 37.39 7.43
C CYS A 319 24.36 38.89 7.72
N THR A 320 25.00 39.36 8.79
CA THR A 320 25.04 40.77 9.19
C THR A 320 26.35 41.48 8.82
N THR A 321 27.41 40.72 8.53
CA THR A 321 28.72 41.26 8.14
C THR A 321 28.69 41.88 6.74
N GLY A 322 29.17 43.12 6.63
CA GLY A 322 29.24 43.83 5.35
C GLY A 322 27.89 44.28 4.79
N MET A 323 26.88 44.43 5.66
CA MET A 323 25.56 44.92 5.28
C MET A 323 25.63 46.40 4.89
N THR A 324 24.90 46.75 3.83
CA THR A 324 24.66 48.14 3.42
C THR A 324 23.18 48.32 3.12
N SER A 325 22.68 49.55 3.07
CA SER A 325 21.27 49.83 2.79
C SER A 325 21.12 50.58 1.48
N LEU A 326 20.08 50.24 0.72
CA LEU A 326 19.68 50.96 -0.48
C LEU A 326 18.41 51.77 -0.21
N SER A 327 18.35 52.97 -0.78
CA SER A 327 17.18 53.84 -0.73
C SER A 327 16.11 53.43 -1.73
N LYS A 328 14.84 53.73 -1.44
CA LYS A 328 13.73 53.56 -2.39
C LYS A 328 14.02 54.28 -3.70
N GLY A 329 13.76 53.60 -4.81
CA GLY A 329 14.00 54.11 -6.17
C GLY A 329 15.44 53.95 -6.66
N ALA A 330 16.39 53.53 -5.81
CA ALA A 330 17.74 53.21 -6.25
C ALA A 330 17.71 52.13 -7.34
N THR A 331 18.46 52.36 -8.42
CA THR A 331 18.59 51.40 -9.52
C THR A 331 19.82 50.54 -9.30
N VAL A 332 19.66 49.23 -9.33
CA VAL A 332 20.72 48.24 -9.15
C VAL A 332 20.83 47.32 -10.35
N THR A 333 22.04 46.84 -10.63
CA THR A 333 22.27 45.84 -11.68
C THR A 333 22.13 44.45 -11.07
N THR A 334 21.19 43.65 -11.56
CA THR A 334 21.02 42.25 -11.17
C THR A 334 22.02 41.37 -11.92
N THR A 335 22.60 40.39 -11.23
CA THR A 335 23.67 39.50 -11.74
C THR A 335 23.40 38.01 -11.48
N GLY A 336 22.29 37.67 -10.80
CA GLY A 336 21.89 36.28 -10.57
C GLY A 336 20.78 36.13 -9.53
N THR A 337 20.34 34.89 -9.28
CA THR A 337 19.36 34.55 -8.24
C THR A 337 19.72 33.24 -7.54
N TYR A 338 19.40 33.13 -6.25
CA TYR A 338 19.56 31.94 -5.41
C TYR A 338 18.39 31.85 -4.43
N GLY A 339 17.52 30.86 -4.62
CA GLY A 339 16.27 30.77 -3.83
C GLY A 339 15.42 32.02 -4.03
N MET A 340 15.07 32.68 -2.92
CA MET A 340 14.34 33.97 -2.94
C MET A 340 15.24 35.20 -3.09
N TRP A 341 16.54 35.03 -3.19
CA TRP A 341 17.51 36.13 -3.18
C TRP A 341 17.95 36.49 -4.59
N THR A 342 18.04 37.78 -4.89
CA THR A 342 18.64 38.31 -6.10
C THR A 342 20.04 38.81 -5.77
N ARG A 343 21.02 38.39 -6.57
CA ARG A 343 22.38 38.92 -6.55
C ARG A 343 22.43 40.20 -7.37
N ILE A 344 23.03 41.23 -6.80
CA ILE A 344 23.17 42.55 -7.41
C ILE A 344 24.64 42.98 -7.39
N SER A 345 25.01 43.84 -8.32
CA SER A 345 26.25 44.60 -8.27
C SER A 345 25.97 46.02 -7.79
N SER A 346 26.59 46.44 -6.69
CA SER A 346 26.49 47.78 -6.12
C SER A 346 27.83 48.21 -5.54
N GLY A 347 28.32 49.40 -5.90
CA GLY A 347 29.62 49.92 -5.45
C GLY A 347 30.81 49.00 -5.76
N GLY A 348 30.77 48.29 -6.89
CA GLY A 348 31.80 47.30 -7.29
C GLY A 348 31.76 45.97 -6.54
N LYS A 349 30.83 45.78 -5.59
CA LYS A 349 30.68 44.55 -4.80
C LYS A 349 29.47 43.73 -5.27
N GLN A 350 29.56 42.41 -5.14
CA GLN A 350 28.42 41.50 -5.32
C GLN A 350 27.69 41.35 -3.99
N LEU A 351 26.41 41.71 -3.95
CA LEU A 351 25.57 41.69 -2.76
C LEU A 351 24.26 40.94 -3.05
N TRP A 352 23.57 40.53 -2.00
CA TRP A 352 22.33 39.78 -2.03
C TRP A 352 21.21 40.57 -1.38
N VAL A 353 20.05 40.51 -2.00
CA VAL A 353 18.84 41.19 -1.53
C VAL A 353 17.62 40.31 -1.75
N ALA A 354 16.64 40.38 -0.85
CA ALA A 354 15.40 39.63 -1.01
C ALA A 354 14.64 40.15 -2.24
N SER A 355 14.31 39.22 -3.16
CA SER A 355 13.83 39.58 -4.50
C SER A 355 12.47 40.28 -4.50
N GLU A 356 11.70 40.16 -3.42
CA GLU A 356 10.39 40.80 -3.27
C GLU A 356 10.45 42.32 -3.11
N TYR A 357 11.64 42.87 -2.83
CA TYR A 357 11.84 44.32 -2.69
C TYR A 357 12.48 44.97 -3.92
N LEU A 358 12.50 44.26 -5.06
CA LEU A 358 13.01 44.74 -6.34
C LEU A 358 11.90 44.73 -7.40
N ASP A 359 11.74 45.85 -8.09
CA ASP A 359 10.93 45.98 -9.31
C ASP A 359 11.84 45.92 -10.54
N VAL A 360 11.64 44.94 -11.43
CA VAL A 360 12.59 44.62 -12.51
C VAL A 360 12.07 45.15 -13.84
N ALA A 361 12.80 46.10 -14.45
CA ALA A 361 12.45 46.66 -15.75
C ALA A 361 12.77 45.66 -16.86
N VAL A 362 11.77 45.27 -17.66
CA VAL A 362 11.96 44.34 -18.78
C VAL A 362 12.39 45.15 -20.01
N THR A 363 13.62 44.97 -20.50
CA THR A 363 14.07 45.47 -21.81
C THR A 363 14.38 44.27 -22.70
N GLY A 364 13.72 44.20 -23.88
CA GLY A 364 13.78 43.07 -24.80
C GLY A 364 14.16 43.49 -26.22
N THR A 365 15.46 43.66 -26.46
CA THR A 365 16.09 43.44 -27.77
C THR A 365 17.43 42.76 -27.47
N PRO A 366 17.79 41.62 -28.07
CA PRO A 366 19.06 40.98 -27.77
C PRO A 366 20.20 41.86 -28.30
N ALA A 367 21.10 42.28 -27.41
CA ALA A 367 22.34 42.91 -27.80
C ALA A 367 23.24 41.90 -28.54
N GLY A 368 23.59 42.23 -29.80
CA GLY A 368 24.65 41.58 -30.58
C GLY A 368 24.25 40.32 -31.36
N SER A 369 24.11 40.42 -32.69
CA SER A 369 24.49 39.34 -33.65
C SER A 369 24.14 39.63 -35.12
N GLY A 370 23.45 40.72 -35.49
CA GLY A 370 23.04 40.93 -36.90
C GLY A 370 22.12 39.85 -37.48
N ASN A 371 21.68 38.85 -36.70
CA ASN A 371 20.82 37.76 -37.11
C ASN A 371 19.39 37.98 -36.60
N ALA A 372 18.46 38.22 -37.52
CA ALA A 372 17.06 38.50 -37.22
C ALA A 372 16.32 37.35 -36.51
N CYS A 373 16.81 36.10 -36.61
CA CYS A 373 16.23 34.91 -36.00
C CYS A 373 17.01 34.39 -34.78
N ALA A 374 17.85 35.23 -34.17
CA ALA A 374 18.54 34.86 -32.94
C ALA A 374 17.54 34.65 -31.79
N VAL A 375 17.49 33.44 -31.24
CA VAL A 375 16.72 33.13 -30.04
C VAL A 375 17.49 33.66 -28.83
N PRO A 376 16.84 34.41 -27.90
CA PRO A 376 17.50 34.84 -26.68
C PRO A 376 18.02 33.61 -25.94
N THR A 377 19.17 33.76 -25.32
CA THR A 377 19.70 32.69 -24.47
C THR A 377 18.67 32.34 -23.39
N SER A 378 18.63 31.09 -22.95
CA SER A 378 17.69 30.64 -21.92
C SER A 378 17.71 31.50 -20.65
N ALA A 379 18.83 32.17 -20.36
CA ALA A 379 19.00 33.10 -19.23
C ALA A 379 18.34 34.47 -19.43
N ALA A 380 18.18 34.91 -20.68
CA ALA A 380 17.55 36.18 -21.01
C ALA A 380 16.01 36.09 -21.02
N ILE A 381 15.48 34.88 -21.15
CA ILE A 381 14.04 34.60 -21.17
C ILE A 381 13.51 34.56 -19.73
N ALA A 382 12.67 35.53 -19.38
CA ALA A 382 11.96 35.52 -18.11
C ALA A 382 10.98 34.34 -18.08
N ALA A 383 11.04 33.50 -17.05
CA ALA A 383 10.04 32.45 -16.89
C ALA A 383 8.68 33.10 -16.60
N SER A 384 7.72 32.85 -17.46
CA SER A 384 6.34 33.30 -17.31
C SER A 384 5.47 32.11 -17.61
N THR A 385 4.65 31.71 -16.63
CA THR A 385 3.77 30.56 -16.72
C THR A 385 2.34 31.04 -16.85
N GLY A 386 1.55 30.32 -17.63
CA GLY A 386 0.16 30.64 -17.87
C GLY A 386 -0.26 30.13 -19.23
N TYR A 387 -1.45 30.53 -19.65
CA TYR A 387 -1.94 30.21 -20.98
C TYR A 387 -2.23 31.51 -21.72
N ALA A 388 -1.87 31.54 -23.00
CA ALA A 388 -2.08 32.67 -23.88
C ALA A 388 -3.15 32.31 -24.91
N ALA A 389 -4.24 33.09 -24.96
CA ALA A 389 -5.25 33.01 -26.00
C ALA A 389 -4.89 33.97 -27.14
N VAL A 390 -4.97 33.50 -28.39
CA VAL A 390 -4.78 34.35 -29.56
C VAL A 390 -6.02 35.21 -29.78
N THR A 391 -5.85 36.53 -29.82
CA THR A 391 -6.96 37.50 -29.89
C THR A 391 -7.22 38.03 -31.29
N THR A 392 -6.29 37.81 -32.22
CA THR A 392 -6.37 38.27 -33.62
C THR A 392 -6.59 37.13 -34.61
N GLY A 393 -7.14 37.43 -35.78
CA GLY A 393 -7.54 36.45 -36.80
C GLY A 393 -6.46 35.42 -37.15
N THR A 394 -5.30 35.88 -37.63
CA THR A 394 -4.15 35.03 -37.92
C THR A 394 -2.86 35.72 -37.47
N LEU A 395 -2.04 35.01 -36.71
CA LEU A 395 -0.81 35.52 -36.10
C LEU A 395 0.37 34.61 -36.47
N ASN A 396 1.50 35.21 -36.83
CA ASN A 396 2.74 34.49 -37.07
C ASN A 396 3.49 34.30 -35.74
N ALA A 397 3.48 33.08 -35.21
CA ALA A 397 4.38 32.70 -34.12
C ALA A 397 5.74 32.30 -34.71
N ARG A 398 6.82 32.88 -34.18
CA ARG A 398 8.16 32.86 -34.81
C ARG A 398 9.17 32.10 -33.95
N LYS A 399 10.27 31.63 -34.52
CA LYS A 399 11.34 30.95 -33.75
C LYS A 399 12.10 31.87 -32.80
N ALA A 400 12.08 33.19 -33.06
CA ALA A 400 12.71 34.21 -32.23
C ALA A 400 11.71 35.35 -31.91
N PRO A 401 11.89 36.09 -30.80
CA PRO A 401 11.07 37.23 -30.40
C PRO A 401 11.43 38.48 -31.22
N SER A 402 11.23 38.40 -32.52
CA SER A 402 11.52 39.46 -33.48
C SER A 402 10.60 39.32 -34.68
N THR A 403 9.98 40.42 -35.11
CA THR A 403 9.19 40.46 -36.36
C THR A 403 10.06 40.26 -37.60
N ALA A 404 11.36 40.55 -37.51
CA ALA A 404 12.31 40.35 -38.62
C ALA A 404 12.70 38.88 -38.82
N CYS A 405 12.37 37.98 -37.89
CA CYS A 405 12.61 36.55 -38.07
C CYS A 405 11.57 35.90 -39.00
N GLU A 406 11.81 35.97 -40.31
CA GLU A 406 10.89 35.44 -41.33
C GLU A 406 11.06 33.94 -41.63
N THR A 407 12.20 33.34 -41.28
CA THR A 407 12.44 31.90 -41.41
C THR A 407 11.95 31.13 -40.18
N GLY A 408 11.14 30.09 -40.36
CA GLY A 408 10.64 29.27 -39.25
C GLY A 408 9.45 29.87 -38.49
N LYS A 409 8.48 30.45 -39.20
CA LYS A 409 7.20 30.89 -38.64
C LYS A 409 6.12 29.80 -38.77
N THR A 410 5.20 29.76 -37.81
CA THR A 410 3.97 28.98 -37.89
C THR A 410 2.78 29.91 -37.69
N GLN A 411 1.70 29.66 -38.42
CA GLN A 411 0.46 30.40 -38.21
C GLN A 411 -0.30 29.81 -37.03
N ILE A 412 -0.82 30.69 -36.18
CA ILE A 412 -1.78 30.39 -35.14
C ILE A 412 -3.00 31.30 -35.31
N THR A 413 -4.17 30.79 -34.98
CA THR A 413 -5.46 31.43 -35.27
C THR A 413 -6.18 31.85 -34.00
N GLN A 414 -7.06 32.84 -34.14
CA GLN A 414 -7.90 33.36 -33.08
C GLN A 414 -8.60 32.25 -32.29
N GLY A 415 -8.64 32.39 -30.96
CA GLY A 415 -9.28 31.43 -30.05
C GLY A 415 -8.41 30.22 -29.68
N SER A 416 -7.28 30.00 -30.37
CA SER A 416 -6.29 29.00 -29.95
C SER A 416 -5.64 29.40 -28.62
N VAL A 417 -5.41 28.42 -27.75
CA VAL A 417 -4.78 28.64 -26.43
C VAL A 417 -3.51 27.82 -26.32
N TYR A 418 -2.40 28.48 -25.96
CA TYR A 418 -1.08 27.86 -25.86
C TYR A 418 -0.47 28.06 -24.49
N GLU A 419 0.30 27.08 -24.01
CA GLU A 419 1.08 27.24 -22.79
C GLU A 419 2.14 28.33 -23.01
N ARG A 420 2.08 29.37 -22.19
CA ARG A 420 3.13 30.38 -22.06
C ARG A 420 4.20 29.83 -21.13
N THR A 421 5.41 29.73 -21.64
CA THR A 421 6.58 29.15 -20.95
C THR A 421 7.67 30.18 -20.66
N GLY A 422 7.49 31.42 -21.10
CA GLY A 422 8.45 32.49 -20.92
C GLY A 422 7.98 33.80 -21.53
N THR A 423 8.68 34.88 -21.17
CA THR A 423 8.60 36.19 -21.81
C THR A 423 10.00 36.73 -22.06
N TYR A 424 10.12 37.59 -23.06
CA TYR A 424 11.35 38.30 -23.39
C TYR A 424 10.97 39.68 -23.93
N GLY A 425 11.07 40.71 -23.08
CA GLY A 425 10.34 41.96 -23.36
C GLY A 425 8.84 41.69 -23.47
N GLU A 426 8.24 42.26 -24.51
CA GLU A 426 6.83 42.08 -24.88
C GLU A 426 6.56 40.79 -25.66
N TRP A 427 7.55 39.92 -25.86
CA TRP A 427 7.34 38.66 -26.56
C TRP A 427 7.06 37.52 -25.60
N TRP A 428 5.98 36.79 -25.82
CA TRP A 428 5.62 35.61 -25.05
C TRP A 428 6.10 34.36 -25.78
N ARG A 429 6.80 33.49 -25.05
CA ARG A 429 7.23 32.19 -25.54
C ARG A 429 6.10 31.18 -25.36
N LEU A 430 5.57 30.71 -26.48
CA LEU A 430 4.45 29.78 -26.55
C LEU A 430 4.94 28.38 -26.93
N MET A 431 4.33 27.37 -26.32
CA MET A 431 4.54 25.97 -26.65
C MET A 431 3.52 25.55 -27.72
N ILE A 432 3.98 25.31 -28.95
CA ILE A 432 3.12 24.95 -30.09
C ILE A 432 3.65 23.63 -30.66
N ASN A 433 2.83 22.57 -30.62
CA ASN A 433 3.21 21.22 -31.10
C ASN A 433 4.56 20.73 -30.55
N GLY A 434 4.83 20.98 -29.26
CA GLY A 434 6.09 20.59 -28.60
C GLY A 434 7.32 21.44 -28.95
N SER A 435 7.15 22.48 -29.78
CA SER A 435 8.20 23.42 -30.18
C SER A 435 7.97 24.83 -29.65
N SER A 436 9.05 25.49 -29.26
CA SER A 436 8.98 26.87 -28.77
C SER A 436 8.86 27.84 -29.93
N PHE A 437 7.88 28.74 -29.81
CA PHE A 437 7.71 29.88 -30.67
C PHE A 437 7.48 31.13 -29.83
N TRP A 438 7.55 32.29 -30.47
CA TRP A 438 7.38 33.60 -29.88
C TRP A 438 6.29 34.35 -30.61
N ALA A 439 5.41 34.96 -29.84
CA ALA A 439 4.38 35.85 -30.34
C ALA A 439 4.33 37.09 -29.45
N HIS A 440 4.06 38.24 -30.05
CA HIS A 440 4.01 39.50 -29.33
C HIS A 440 2.78 39.54 -28.42
N SER A 441 2.94 40.09 -27.22
CA SER A 441 1.91 40.20 -26.18
C SER A 441 0.65 40.93 -26.67
N ASP A 442 0.78 41.95 -27.53
CA ASP A 442 -0.35 42.72 -28.10
C ASP A 442 -1.42 41.86 -28.80
N TYR A 443 -1.06 40.68 -29.29
CA TYR A 443 -1.97 39.78 -30.02
C TYR A 443 -2.40 38.58 -29.18
N LEU A 444 -2.10 38.62 -27.88
CA LEU A 444 -2.34 37.57 -26.92
C LEU A 444 -3.05 38.14 -25.70
N SER A 445 -3.87 37.33 -25.05
CA SER A 445 -4.39 37.64 -23.72
C SER A 445 -4.13 36.48 -22.77
N ASP A 446 -4.07 36.74 -21.47
CA ASP A 446 -4.10 35.65 -20.50
C ASP A 446 -5.40 34.86 -20.65
N ALA A 447 -5.29 33.54 -20.78
CA ALA A 447 -6.42 32.63 -20.97
C ALA A 447 -6.77 31.93 -19.67
N VAL A 448 -8.05 31.93 -19.29
CA VAL A 448 -8.56 31.19 -18.13
C VAL A 448 -9.02 29.80 -18.59
N LEU A 449 -8.45 28.75 -17.99
CA LEU A 449 -8.81 27.35 -18.25
C LEU A 449 -9.56 26.77 -17.05
N THR A 450 -10.84 26.45 -17.24
CA THR A 450 -11.69 25.80 -16.21
C THR A 450 -12.37 24.56 -16.79
N PRO A 451 -11.59 23.52 -17.16
CA PRO A 451 -12.13 22.33 -17.83
C PRO A 451 -13.15 21.59 -16.95
N GLU A 452 -14.10 20.93 -17.59
CA GLU A 452 -14.97 19.99 -16.91
C GLU A 452 -14.17 18.78 -16.42
N PRO A 453 -14.37 18.32 -15.17
CA PRO A 453 -13.68 17.14 -14.68
C PRO A 453 -14.20 15.91 -15.43
N THR A 454 -13.32 14.93 -15.62
CA THR A 454 -13.68 13.60 -16.12
C THR A 454 -13.62 12.57 -14.99
N VAL A 455 -14.38 11.50 -15.16
CA VAL A 455 -14.38 10.35 -14.25
C VAL A 455 -13.71 9.19 -14.94
N SER A 456 -12.78 8.53 -14.25
CA SER A 456 -12.09 7.33 -14.73
C SER A 456 -12.34 6.15 -13.81
N GLY A 457 -12.18 4.93 -14.32
CA GLY A 457 -12.53 3.70 -13.61
C GLY A 457 -13.83 3.08 -14.14
N THR A 458 -14.13 1.87 -13.69
CA THR A 458 -15.31 1.13 -14.12
C THR A 458 -16.47 1.43 -13.17
N ALA A 459 -17.59 1.93 -13.69
CA ALA A 459 -18.77 2.27 -12.89
C ALA A 459 -19.56 1.00 -12.51
N VAL A 460 -18.95 0.06 -11.78
CA VAL A 460 -19.60 -1.16 -11.29
C VAL A 460 -19.57 -1.16 -9.76
N ALA A 461 -20.65 -1.55 -9.09
CA ALA A 461 -20.68 -1.67 -7.63
C ALA A 461 -19.44 -2.44 -7.09
N GLY A 462 -18.78 -1.86 -6.08
CA GLY A 462 -17.51 -2.32 -5.51
C GLY A 462 -16.26 -1.70 -6.14
N GLN A 463 -16.33 -1.13 -7.35
CA GLN A 463 -15.21 -0.47 -8.04
C GLN A 463 -15.03 0.99 -7.64
N ILE A 464 -13.83 1.52 -7.88
CA ILE A 464 -13.48 2.91 -7.57
C ILE A 464 -13.54 3.73 -8.86
N LEU A 465 -14.32 4.80 -8.81
CA LEU A 465 -14.26 5.91 -9.74
C LEU A 465 -13.26 6.95 -9.21
N THR A 466 -12.47 7.52 -10.11
CA THR A 466 -11.41 8.49 -9.79
C THR A 466 -11.63 9.77 -10.58
N ALA A 467 -11.61 10.90 -9.85
CA ALA A 467 -11.66 12.25 -10.36
C ALA A 467 -10.43 12.59 -11.20
N LYS A 468 -10.64 13.19 -12.37
CA LYS A 468 -9.60 13.82 -13.18
C LYS A 468 -10.04 15.25 -13.51
N THR A 469 -9.43 16.23 -12.86
CA THR A 469 -9.87 17.64 -12.98
C THR A 469 -9.37 18.36 -14.22
N GLY A 470 -8.40 17.79 -14.95
CA GLY A 470 -7.76 18.44 -16.10
C GLY A 470 -6.80 19.56 -15.69
N THR A 471 -6.32 20.31 -16.68
CA THR A 471 -5.39 21.43 -16.45
C THR A 471 -6.16 22.73 -16.27
N TRP A 472 -6.04 23.34 -15.09
CA TRP A 472 -6.72 24.59 -14.74
C TRP A 472 -5.77 25.79 -14.77
N TRP A 473 -6.29 26.94 -15.18
CA TRP A 473 -5.63 28.22 -15.08
C TRP A 473 -6.63 29.33 -14.72
N PRO A 474 -6.36 30.19 -13.73
CA PRO A 474 -5.21 30.16 -12.82
C PRO A 474 -5.11 28.85 -12.02
N LYS A 475 -3.89 28.44 -11.65
CA LYS A 475 -3.66 27.15 -10.99
C LYS A 475 -4.39 27.10 -9.64
N PRO A 476 -5.29 26.13 -9.41
CA PRO A 476 -5.98 25.98 -8.14
C PRO A 476 -5.01 25.60 -7.01
N SER A 477 -5.23 26.16 -5.83
CA SER A 477 -4.51 25.82 -4.58
C SER A 477 -4.93 24.47 -4.02
N SER A 478 -6.19 24.07 -4.24
CA SER A 478 -6.74 22.77 -3.89
C SER A 478 -8.05 22.52 -4.64
N PHE A 479 -8.53 21.28 -4.59
CA PHE A 479 -9.87 20.90 -5.01
C PHE A 479 -10.64 20.28 -3.85
N ALA A 480 -11.91 20.64 -3.72
CA ALA A 480 -12.89 19.89 -2.95
C ALA A 480 -13.76 19.07 -3.91
N TYR A 481 -14.21 17.89 -3.49
CA TYR A 481 -14.99 16.98 -4.34
C TYR A 481 -16.35 16.70 -3.70
N GLN A 482 -17.34 16.44 -4.53
CA GLN A 482 -18.62 15.89 -4.11
C GLN A 482 -19.16 14.98 -5.22
N TRP A 483 -19.30 13.70 -4.91
CA TRP A 483 -19.97 12.74 -5.80
C TRP A 483 -21.48 12.83 -5.63
N LYS A 484 -22.20 12.66 -6.73
CA LYS A 484 -23.65 12.78 -6.79
C LYS A 484 -24.27 11.60 -7.52
N ARG A 485 -25.44 11.17 -7.04
CA ARG A 485 -26.30 10.15 -7.65
C ARG A 485 -27.59 10.83 -8.11
N ASP A 486 -27.87 10.77 -9.40
CA ASP A 486 -29.00 11.45 -10.04
C ASP A 486 -29.08 12.94 -9.65
N GLY A 487 -27.91 13.60 -9.58
CA GLY A 487 -27.77 15.00 -9.20
C GLY A 487 -27.77 15.27 -7.68
N GLN A 488 -28.16 14.31 -6.84
CA GLN A 488 -28.18 14.45 -5.37
C GLN A 488 -26.85 14.08 -4.74
N ALA A 489 -26.40 14.84 -3.74
CA ALA A 489 -25.12 14.59 -3.07
C ALA A 489 -25.13 13.24 -2.34
N ILE A 490 -24.14 12.40 -2.63
CA ILE A 490 -23.92 11.15 -1.90
C ILE A 490 -23.21 11.51 -0.59
N LYS A 491 -23.87 11.25 0.54
CA LYS A 491 -23.37 11.62 1.88
C LYS A 491 -21.98 11.03 2.12
N GLY A 492 -21.03 11.89 2.48
CA GLY A 492 -19.64 11.50 2.80
C GLY A 492 -18.75 11.22 1.58
N ALA A 493 -19.29 11.24 0.36
CA ALA A 493 -18.51 11.02 -0.86
C ALA A 493 -17.83 12.32 -1.33
N THR A 494 -16.87 12.80 -0.54
CA THR A 494 -16.15 14.07 -0.77
C THR A 494 -14.67 13.90 -1.13
N SER A 495 -14.25 12.66 -1.37
CA SER A 495 -12.88 12.32 -1.77
C SER A 495 -12.71 12.41 -3.31
N ALA A 496 -11.45 12.53 -3.76
CA ALA A 496 -11.12 12.44 -5.19
C ALA A 496 -11.47 11.09 -5.83
N THR A 497 -11.77 10.10 -5.00
CA THR A 497 -12.23 8.78 -5.42
C THR A 497 -13.58 8.47 -4.78
N TYR A 498 -14.37 7.63 -5.45
CA TYR A 498 -15.65 7.14 -4.96
C TYR A 498 -15.79 5.66 -5.26
N ARG A 499 -16.08 4.88 -4.22
CA ARG A 499 -16.43 3.48 -4.41
C ARG A 499 -17.92 3.38 -4.74
N VAL A 500 -18.21 2.92 -5.95
CA VAL A 500 -19.58 2.67 -6.41
C VAL A 500 -20.22 1.64 -5.49
N THR A 501 -21.46 1.86 -5.08
CA THR A 501 -22.26 0.91 -4.30
C THR A 501 -23.40 0.36 -5.14
N ASN A 502 -24.06 -0.70 -4.66
CA ASN A 502 -25.21 -1.24 -5.39
C ASN A 502 -26.40 -0.26 -5.43
N ASP A 503 -26.42 0.76 -4.56
CA ASP A 503 -27.43 1.81 -4.61
C ASP A 503 -27.24 2.76 -5.82
N ASP A 504 -26.07 2.74 -6.47
CA ASP A 504 -25.81 3.47 -7.72
C ASP A 504 -26.31 2.73 -8.95
N ALA A 505 -26.69 1.45 -8.84
CA ALA A 505 -27.02 0.61 -9.98
C ALA A 505 -28.17 1.20 -10.82
N GLY A 506 -27.92 1.35 -12.13
CA GLY A 506 -28.84 1.98 -13.08
C GLY A 506 -28.96 3.51 -12.95
N ARG A 507 -28.26 4.13 -12.00
CA ARG A 507 -28.31 5.58 -11.73
C ARG A 507 -27.16 6.32 -12.40
N LYS A 508 -27.35 7.64 -12.58
CA LYS A 508 -26.32 8.54 -13.13
C LYS A 508 -25.42 9.02 -11.99
N VAL A 509 -24.16 8.60 -12.00
CA VAL A 509 -23.14 9.06 -11.06
C VAL A 509 -22.33 10.19 -11.70
N THR A 510 -22.18 11.31 -10.99
CA THR A 510 -21.39 12.47 -11.43
C THR A 510 -20.46 12.94 -10.31
N LEU A 511 -19.43 13.68 -10.68
CA LEU A 511 -18.51 14.33 -9.76
C LEU A 511 -18.59 15.84 -9.94
N THR A 512 -18.83 16.59 -8.87
CA THR A 512 -18.54 18.03 -8.83
C THR A 512 -17.17 18.26 -8.19
N ALA A 513 -16.26 18.93 -8.91
CA ALA A 513 -14.97 19.38 -8.41
C ALA A 513 -15.00 20.91 -8.23
N THR A 514 -14.67 21.36 -7.03
CA THR A 514 -14.63 22.79 -6.66
C THR A 514 -13.19 23.21 -6.46
N ALA A 515 -12.64 23.96 -7.42
CA ALA A 515 -11.30 24.52 -7.40
C ALA A 515 -11.25 25.75 -6.50
N LYS A 516 -10.32 25.79 -5.54
CA LYS A 516 -10.02 27.00 -4.75
C LYS A 516 -8.87 27.75 -5.38
N ILE A 517 -9.13 28.94 -5.92
CA ILE A 517 -8.13 29.76 -6.59
C ILE A 517 -7.72 30.89 -5.65
N THR A 518 -6.42 30.96 -5.33
CA THR A 518 -5.89 31.99 -4.42
C THR A 518 -6.22 33.39 -4.94
N GLY A 519 -6.90 34.19 -4.12
CA GLY A 519 -7.30 35.56 -4.48
C GLY A 519 -8.53 35.71 -5.38
N GLN A 520 -9.13 34.61 -5.88
CA GLN A 520 -10.29 34.66 -6.79
C GLN A 520 -11.52 33.86 -6.31
N GLY A 521 -11.43 33.17 -5.17
CA GLY A 521 -12.54 32.39 -4.62
C GLY A 521 -12.62 30.97 -5.19
N SER A 522 -13.81 30.37 -5.17
CA SER A 522 -14.03 28.97 -5.54
C SER A 522 -14.85 28.83 -6.82
N VAL A 523 -14.40 27.98 -7.74
CA VAL A 523 -15.09 27.67 -9.01
C VAL A 523 -15.44 26.19 -9.05
N ALA A 524 -16.70 25.86 -9.30
CA ALA A 524 -17.17 24.47 -9.37
C ALA A 524 -17.48 24.04 -10.82
N LYS A 525 -17.04 22.84 -11.19
CA LYS A 525 -17.37 22.17 -12.46
C LYS A 525 -17.82 20.74 -12.19
N THR A 526 -18.78 20.24 -12.98
CA THR A 526 -19.33 18.89 -12.81
C THR A 526 -19.01 18.04 -14.04
N SER A 527 -18.68 16.78 -13.81
CA SER A 527 -18.35 15.83 -14.88
C SER A 527 -19.59 15.43 -15.67
N ALA A 528 -19.35 14.90 -16.87
CA ALA A 528 -20.35 14.04 -17.52
C ALA A 528 -20.75 12.87 -16.59
N ALA A 529 -21.99 12.40 -16.74
CA ALA A 529 -22.51 11.29 -15.96
C ALA A 529 -21.96 9.96 -16.46
N VAL A 530 -21.64 9.07 -15.53
CA VAL A 530 -21.43 7.64 -15.80
C VAL A 530 -22.61 6.85 -15.24
N THR A 531 -23.16 5.93 -16.04
CA THR A 531 -24.22 5.04 -15.56
C THR A 531 -23.57 3.88 -14.82
N ALA A 532 -23.88 3.72 -13.54
CA ALA A 532 -23.33 2.63 -12.77
C ALA A 532 -24.12 1.33 -13.00
N THR A 533 -23.44 0.20 -13.01
CA THR A 533 -24.03 -1.14 -13.02
C THR A 533 -23.87 -1.79 -11.65
N GLY A 534 -24.84 -2.60 -11.26
CA GLY A 534 -24.80 -3.34 -10.00
C GLY A 534 -25.20 -4.79 -10.17
N TYR A 535 -25.59 -5.40 -9.06
CA TYR A 535 -25.95 -6.80 -8.95
C TYR A 535 -27.38 -6.91 -8.41
N THR A 536 -28.16 -7.81 -8.98
CA THR A 536 -29.46 -8.18 -8.42
C THR A 536 -29.25 -8.94 -7.12
N SER A 537 -29.87 -8.50 -6.03
CA SER A 537 -29.69 -9.12 -4.71
C SER A 537 -31.01 -9.74 -4.25
N THR A 538 -31.01 -11.06 -4.03
CA THR A 538 -32.13 -11.80 -3.43
C THR A 538 -31.73 -12.35 -2.08
N ARG A 539 -32.71 -12.68 -1.23
CA ARG A 539 -32.46 -13.24 0.10
C ARG A 539 -33.29 -14.48 0.34
N VAL A 540 -32.65 -15.51 0.90
CA VAL A 540 -33.26 -16.75 1.38
C VAL A 540 -32.95 -16.85 2.87
N ALA A 541 -33.96 -16.70 3.72
CA ALA A 541 -33.77 -16.63 5.17
C ALA A 541 -35.03 -17.00 5.93
N GLY A 542 -34.86 -17.63 7.10
CA GLY A 542 -35.91 -17.82 8.10
C GLY A 542 -35.61 -17.08 9.40
N ALA A 543 -36.48 -17.22 10.39
CA ALA A 543 -36.32 -16.64 11.72
C ALA A 543 -35.12 -17.26 12.50
N ASP A 544 -34.78 -18.51 12.18
CA ASP A 544 -33.65 -19.23 12.75
C ASP A 544 -32.96 -20.13 11.70
N ARG A 545 -31.94 -20.87 12.14
CA ARG A 545 -31.17 -21.79 11.29
C ARG A 545 -32.02 -22.91 10.66
N TYR A 546 -33.05 -23.38 11.35
CA TYR A 546 -33.91 -24.46 10.87
C TYR A 546 -34.84 -23.93 9.78
N GLU A 547 -35.44 -22.77 10.01
CA GLU A 547 -36.27 -22.12 9.01
C GLU A 547 -35.47 -21.62 7.80
N THR A 548 -34.24 -21.11 7.97
CA THR A 548 -33.37 -20.80 6.83
C THR A 548 -33.09 -22.04 5.99
N ALA A 549 -32.80 -23.20 6.60
CA ALA A 549 -32.64 -24.45 5.87
C ALA A 549 -33.91 -24.86 5.10
N VAL A 550 -35.10 -24.61 5.67
CA VAL A 550 -36.39 -24.81 4.99
C VAL A 550 -36.54 -23.87 3.79
N GLN A 551 -36.20 -22.59 3.92
CA GLN A 551 -36.30 -21.64 2.80
C GLN A 551 -35.30 -21.99 1.68
N VAL A 552 -34.12 -22.46 2.04
CA VAL A 552 -33.15 -23.00 1.07
C VAL A 552 -33.71 -24.24 0.37
N SER A 553 -34.33 -25.16 1.11
CA SER A 553 -35.00 -26.35 0.56
C SER A 553 -36.09 -25.97 -0.44
N LYS A 554 -36.94 -24.98 -0.13
CA LYS A 554 -37.97 -24.49 -1.05
C LYS A 554 -37.39 -23.86 -2.32
N ALA A 555 -36.29 -23.12 -2.19
CA ALA A 555 -35.62 -22.48 -3.32
C ALA A 555 -34.95 -23.51 -4.25
N ALA A 556 -34.32 -24.54 -3.68
CA ALA A 556 -33.63 -25.58 -4.45
C ALA A 556 -34.57 -26.67 -4.98
N TYR A 557 -35.62 -27.01 -4.23
CA TYR A 557 -36.53 -28.14 -4.50
C TYR A 557 -38.01 -27.71 -4.46
N PRO A 558 -38.45 -26.82 -5.37
CA PRO A 558 -39.81 -26.29 -5.37
C PRO A 558 -40.87 -27.38 -5.61
N THR A 559 -40.52 -28.44 -6.34
CA THR A 559 -41.42 -29.55 -6.71
C THR A 559 -41.32 -30.78 -5.80
N GLY A 560 -40.52 -30.73 -4.74
CA GLY A 560 -40.26 -31.86 -3.84
C GLY A 560 -38.90 -32.50 -4.05
N ALA A 561 -38.54 -33.44 -3.17
CA ALA A 561 -37.26 -34.16 -3.22
C ALA A 561 -37.44 -35.62 -2.82
N LYS A 562 -36.91 -36.56 -3.60
CA LYS A 562 -37.06 -38.01 -3.33
C LYS A 562 -36.34 -38.46 -2.06
N THR A 563 -35.20 -37.82 -1.76
CA THR A 563 -34.39 -38.06 -0.57
C THR A 563 -34.19 -36.76 0.19
N VAL A 564 -34.23 -36.85 1.53
CA VAL A 564 -33.83 -35.77 2.42
C VAL A 564 -32.72 -36.25 3.34
N TYR A 565 -31.62 -35.50 3.41
CA TYR A 565 -30.61 -35.65 4.44
C TYR A 565 -31.00 -34.78 5.63
N LEU A 566 -31.05 -35.38 6.82
CA LEU A 566 -31.37 -34.69 8.07
C LEU A 566 -30.15 -34.71 8.98
N ALA A 567 -29.62 -33.53 9.30
CA ALA A 567 -28.47 -33.36 10.18
C ALA A 567 -28.84 -32.51 11.41
N THR A 568 -27.98 -32.49 12.43
CA THR A 568 -28.16 -31.57 13.56
C THR A 568 -27.90 -30.12 13.14
N GLY A 569 -28.70 -29.19 13.65
CA GLY A 569 -28.46 -27.74 13.52
C GLY A 569 -27.50 -27.19 14.59
N ALA A 570 -27.08 -28.00 15.55
CA ALA A 570 -26.28 -27.57 16.71
C ALA A 570 -24.76 -27.63 16.49
N ASP A 571 -24.29 -28.47 15.58
CA ASP A 571 -22.87 -28.61 15.20
C ASP A 571 -22.73 -28.65 13.66
N PHE A 572 -21.54 -28.42 13.14
CA PHE A 572 -21.30 -28.21 11.71
C PHE A 572 -20.87 -29.47 10.95
N ALA A 573 -20.19 -30.41 11.63
CA ALA A 573 -19.37 -31.41 10.95
C ALA A 573 -20.18 -32.36 10.05
N ASP A 574 -21.31 -32.87 10.55
CA ASP A 574 -22.15 -33.82 9.82
C ASP A 574 -22.81 -33.15 8.60
N ALA A 575 -23.36 -31.95 8.79
CA ALA A 575 -23.97 -31.17 7.71
C ALA A 575 -22.94 -30.72 6.65
N LEU A 576 -21.73 -30.33 7.06
CA LEU A 576 -20.63 -29.98 6.17
C LEU A 576 -20.19 -31.16 5.29
N ALA A 577 -20.08 -32.36 5.87
CA ALA A 577 -19.68 -33.54 5.12
C ALA A 577 -20.75 -33.99 4.13
N VAL A 578 -22.04 -33.90 4.50
CA VAL A 578 -23.15 -34.42 3.69
C VAL A 578 -23.71 -33.44 2.66
N ALA A 579 -23.53 -32.13 2.84
CA ALA A 579 -24.06 -31.14 1.89
C ALA A 579 -23.62 -31.37 0.43
N PRO A 580 -22.34 -31.70 0.12
CA PRO A 580 -21.94 -32.11 -1.22
C PRO A 580 -22.72 -33.32 -1.74
N LEU A 581 -22.90 -34.34 -0.88
CA LEU A 581 -23.59 -35.56 -1.27
C LEU A 581 -25.06 -35.28 -1.56
N ALA A 582 -25.71 -34.49 -0.71
CA ALA A 582 -27.08 -34.06 -0.90
C ALA A 582 -27.28 -33.37 -2.26
N ALA A 583 -26.40 -32.43 -2.62
CA ALA A 583 -26.46 -31.78 -3.93
C ALA A 583 -26.26 -32.76 -5.10
N THR A 584 -25.28 -33.67 -5.02
CA THR A 584 -25.02 -34.65 -6.09
C THR A 584 -26.11 -35.70 -6.26
N LYS A 585 -26.94 -35.89 -5.24
CA LYS A 585 -28.07 -36.84 -5.25
C LYS A 585 -29.42 -36.15 -5.46
N ASP A 586 -29.43 -34.86 -5.83
CA ASP A 586 -30.66 -34.07 -6.01
C ASP A 586 -31.57 -34.17 -4.77
N ALA A 587 -30.96 -34.01 -3.59
CA ALA A 587 -31.59 -34.22 -2.29
C ALA A 587 -31.50 -32.97 -1.40
N SER A 588 -32.57 -32.72 -0.65
CA SER A 588 -32.60 -31.59 0.29
C SER A 588 -31.80 -31.91 1.57
N LEU A 589 -31.19 -30.87 2.16
CA LEU A 589 -30.56 -30.92 3.47
C LEU A 589 -31.39 -30.09 4.45
N LEU A 590 -31.98 -30.76 5.44
CA LEU A 590 -32.72 -30.12 6.51
C LEU A 590 -32.00 -30.30 7.85
N LEU A 591 -32.35 -29.43 8.80
CA LEU A 591 -31.76 -29.41 10.13
C LEU A 591 -32.79 -29.81 11.19
N ALA A 592 -32.33 -30.53 12.22
CA ALA A 592 -33.12 -30.90 13.40
C ALA A 592 -32.32 -30.69 14.70
N GLN A 593 -33.00 -30.87 15.84
CA GLN A 593 -32.40 -30.88 17.17
C GLN A 593 -32.27 -32.32 17.67
N LEU A 594 -31.50 -32.54 18.74
CA LEU A 594 -31.21 -33.86 19.30
C LEU A 594 -32.46 -34.73 19.48
N SER A 595 -33.47 -34.19 20.16
CA SER A 595 -34.70 -34.92 20.49
C SER A 595 -35.96 -34.28 19.95
N GLN A 596 -35.81 -33.35 19.01
CA GLN A 596 -36.92 -32.58 18.48
C GLN A 596 -36.75 -32.32 16.99
N LEU A 597 -37.85 -32.50 16.27
CA LEU A 597 -38.01 -32.04 14.90
C LEU A 597 -38.71 -30.67 14.96
N PRO A 598 -38.04 -29.56 14.58
CA PRO A 598 -38.67 -28.26 14.55
C PRO A 598 -39.96 -28.28 13.71
N ALA A 599 -40.94 -27.45 14.09
CA ALA A 599 -42.22 -27.39 13.37
C ALA A 599 -42.02 -26.99 11.89
N SER A 600 -41.10 -26.07 11.62
CA SER A 600 -40.70 -25.65 10.27
C SER A 600 -40.13 -26.83 9.47
N THR A 601 -39.19 -27.58 10.04
CA THR A 601 -38.62 -28.79 9.43
C THR A 601 -39.69 -29.86 9.17
N SER A 602 -40.61 -30.06 10.11
CA SER A 602 -41.71 -31.03 9.97
C SER A 602 -42.65 -30.67 8.83
N ALA A 603 -43.02 -29.38 8.71
CA ALA A 603 -43.86 -28.90 7.62
C ALA A 603 -43.17 -29.04 6.26
N GLU A 604 -41.87 -28.75 6.19
CA GLU A 604 -41.10 -28.87 4.95
C GLU A 604 -40.92 -30.33 4.53
N LEU A 605 -40.69 -31.25 5.47
CA LEU A 605 -40.67 -32.69 5.19
C LEU A 605 -41.99 -33.17 4.57
N LYS A 606 -43.14 -32.70 5.08
CA LYS A 606 -44.45 -33.00 4.48
C LYS A 606 -44.58 -32.44 3.07
N ARG A 607 -44.11 -31.21 2.83
CA ARG A 607 -44.13 -30.57 1.50
C ARG A 607 -43.25 -31.31 0.50
N LEU A 608 -42.06 -31.71 0.91
CA LEU A 608 -41.10 -32.42 0.05
C LEU A 608 -41.58 -33.84 -0.29
N ALA A 609 -42.38 -34.45 0.59
CA ALA A 609 -42.90 -35.81 0.48
C ALA A 609 -41.82 -36.85 0.06
N PRO A 610 -40.70 -36.95 0.81
CA PRO A 610 -39.61 -37.82 0.42
C PRO A 610 -39.97 -39.30 0.56
N ALA A 611 -39.48 -40.13 -0.35
CA ALA A 611 -39.53 -41.58 -0.22
C ALA A 611 -38.50 -42.10 0.80
N LYS A 612 -37.43 -41.32 1.04
CA LYS A 612 -36.33 -41.69 1.93
C LYS A 612 -35.81 -40.51 2.74
N VAL A 613 -35.57 -40.72 4.03
CA VAL A 613 -34.83 -39.78 4.89
C VAL A 613 -33.55 -40.45 5.40
N VAL A 614 -32.42 -39.77 5.25
CA VAL A 614 -31.13 -40.22 5.78
C VAL A 614 -30.73 -39.34 6.95
N LEU A 615 -30.71 -39.93 8.15
CA LEU A 615 -30.19 -39.30 9.36
C LEU A 615 -28.66 -39.26 9.28
N VAL A 616 -28.06 -38.08 9.45
CA VAL A 616 -26.60 -37.90 9.39
C VAL A 616 -26.10 -37.51 10.77
N GLY A 617 -25.24 -38.35 11.33
CA GLY A 617 -24.76 -38.23 12.71
C GLY A 617 -25.33 -39.30 13.65
N GLY A 618 -24.61 -39.53 14.74
CA GLY A 618 -24.94 -40.53 15.75
C GLY A 618 -26.16 -40.17 16.60
N THR A 619 -26.53 -41.07 17.51
CA THR A 619 -27.67 -40.88 18.43
C THR A 619 -27.45 -39.74 19.44
N GLY A 620 -26.20 -39.30 19.65
CA GLY A 620 -25.87 -38.16 20.49
C GLY A 620 -26.20 -36.79 19.87
N VAL A 621 -26.51 -36.73 18.57
CA VAL A 621 -26.89 -35.48 17.87
C VAL A 621 -28.26 -35.56 17.18
N LEU A 622 -28.74 -36.77 16.88
CA LEU A 622 -30.10 -37.07 16.42
C LEU A 622 -30.54 -38.38 17.10
N ASP A 623 -31.37 -38.30 18.13
CA ASP A 623 -31.63 -39.42 19.04
C ASP A 623 -32.19 -40.69 18.36
N SER A 624 -32.24 -41.78 19.12
CA SER A 624 -32.73 -43.08 18.63
C SER A 624 -34.19 -43.03 18.17
N LYS A 625 -35.02 -42.14 18.75
CA LYS A 625 -36.44 -41.99 18.42
C LYS A 625 -36.70 -41.11 17.20
N MET A 626 -35.68 -40.47 16.64
CA MET A 626 -35.85 -39.57 15.49
C MET A 626 -36.45 -40.30 14.27
N ALA A 627 -36.06 -41.55 14.03
CA ALA A 627 -36.62 -42.36 12.95
C ALA A 627 -38.13 -42.61 13.11
N ASP A 628 -38.58 -42.90 14.34
CA ASP A 628 -39.99 -43.12 14.65
C ASP A 628 -40.79 -41.83 14.51
N ARG A 629 -40.23 -40.68 14.94
CA ARG A 629 -40.87 -39.36 14.73
C ARG A 629 -41.07 -39.06 13.24
N LEU A 630 -40.10 -39.40 12.38
CA LEU A 630 -40.21 -39.22 10.93
C LEU A 630 -41.27 -40.13 10.30
N LYS A 631 -41.32 -41.41 10.69
CA LYS A 631 -42.34 -42.36 10.21
C LYS A 631 -43.74 -41.99 10.67
N SER A 632 -43.89 -41.51 11.91
CA SER A 632 -45.16 -40.97 12.40
C SER A 632 -45.60 -39.72 11.64
N LEU A 633 -44.65 -38.92 11.15
CA LEU A 633 -44.94 -37.68 10.41
C LEU A 633 -45.32 -37.92 8.94
N LEU A 634 -44.62 -38.84 8.25
CA LEU A 634 -44.68 -39.02 6.80
C LEU A 634 -45.30 -40.36 6.36
N GLY A 635 -45.56 -41.28 7.29
CA GLY A 635 -46.10 -42.62 7.03
C GLY A 635 -45.10 -43.73 7.33
N SER A 636 -45.62 -44.90 7.71
CA SER A 636 -44.83 -46.08 8.09
C SER A 636 -44.00 -46.68 6.94
N SER A 637 -44.35 -46.38 5.69
CA SER A 637 -43.63 -46.80 4.48
C SER A 637 -42.35 -45.99 4.21
N LEU A 638 -42.10 -44.91 4.95
CA LEU A 638 -40.90 -44.09 4.79
C LEU A 638 -39.63 -44.91 5.05
N ALA A 639 -38.72 -44.94 4.07
CA ALA A 639 -37.39 -45.49 4.28
C ALA A 639 -36.54 -44.53 5.12
N VAL A 640 -36.07 -44.99 6.29
CA VAL A 640 -35.18 -44.20 7.14
C VAL A 640 -33.85 -44.94 7.31
N GLU A 641 -32.76 -44.29 6.90
CA GLU A 641 -31.39 -44.79 7.06
C GLU A 641 -30.59 -43.85 7.96
N ARG A 642 -29.44 -44.33 8.46
CA ARG A 642 -28.52 -43.50 9.24
C ARG A 642 -27.08 -43.66 8.75
N LEU A 643 -26.44 -42.53 8.45
CA LEU A 643 -25.01 -42.41 8.20
C LEU A 643 -24.35 -41.80 9.44
N ALA A 644 -23.71 -42.64 10.26
CA ALA A 644 -23.10 -42.21 11.50
C ALA A 644 -21.86 -43.04 11.84
N GLY A 645 -20.82 -42.39 12.36
CA GLY A 645 -19.67 -43.03 13.01
C GLY A 645 -19.56 -42.69 14.48
N ALA A 646 -18.51 -43.19 15.13
CA ALA A 646 -18.20 -42.89 16.54
C ALA A 646 -17.83 -41.42 16.76
N ASP A 647 -17.30 -40.76 15.73
CA ASP A 647 -16.96 -39.34 15.74
C ASP A 647 -17.26 -38.66 14.39
N ARG A 648 -17.00 -37.35 14.34
CA ARG A 648 -17.17 -36.51 13.14
C ARG A 648 -16.35 -36.98 11.94
N TYR A 649 -15.19 -37.58 12.16
CA TYR A 649 -14.29 -38.04 11.11
C TYR A 649 -14.83 -39.33 10.50
N GLU A 650 -15.30 -40.26 11.34
CA GLU A 650 -15.91 -41.50 10.88
C GLU A 650 -17.25 -41.25 10.17
N THR A 651 -18.10 -40.36 10.68
CA THR A 651 -19.32 -39.95 9.96
C THR A 651 -18.96 -39.38 8.59
N ALA A 652 -18.00 -38.45 8.50
CA ALA A 652 -17.55 -37.89 7.23
C ALA A 652 -17.00 -38.97 6.27
N ARG A 653 -16.26 -39.96 6.78
CA ARG A 653 -15.78 -41.09 5.96
C ARG A 653 -16.93 -41.95 5.43
N LYS A 654 -17.96 -42.23 6.24
CA LYS A 654 -19.15 -42.99 5.80
C LYS A 654 -19.96 -42.23 4.75
N VAL A 655 -20.09 -40.93 4.91
CA VAL A 655 -20.71 -40.05 3.90
C VAL A 655 -19.89 -40.07 2.60
N ALA A 656 -18.57 -39.94 2.68
CA ALA A 656 -17.70 -39.99 1.51
C ALA A 656 -17.72 -41.35 0.81
N ALA A 657 -17.81 -42.46 1.55
CA ALA A 657 -17.92 -43.80 0.99
C ALA A 657 -19.21 -44.00 0.15
N ALA A 658 -20.28 -43.26 0.42
CA ALA A 658 -21.53 -43.32 -0.34
C ALA A 658 -21.41 -42.82 -1.80
N TYR A 659 -20.27 -42.21 -2.17
CA TYR A 659 -19.95 -41.88 -3.56
C TYR A 659 -19.51 -43.10 -4.38
N GLY A 660 -19.06 -44.18 -3.72
CA GLY A 660 -18.45 -45.34 -4.37
C GLY A 660 -17.05 -45.03 -4.89
N THR A 661 -16.95 -44.19 -5.93
CA THR A 661 -15.67 -43.71 -6.49
C THR A 661 -15.68 -42.20 -6.64
N ALA A 662 -14.54 -41.55 -6.37
CA ALA A 662 -14.35 -40.13 -6.56
C ALA A 662 -12.89 -39.83 -6.91
N THR A 663 -12.66 -39.29 -8.12
CA THR A 663 -11.32 -38.93 -8.60
C THR A 663 -10.68 -37.84 -7.75
N THR A 664 -11.48 -36.88 -7.30
CA THR A 664 -11.06 -35.75 -6.46
C THR A 664 -11.69 -35.87 -5.08
N VAL A 665 -10.91 -35.61 -4.04
CA VAL A 665 -11.39 -35.49 -2.65
C VAL A 665 -11.03 -34.12 -2.08
N TYR A 666 -11.94 -33.51 -1.34
CA TYR A 666 -11.70 -32.26 -0.63
C TYR A 666 -11.42 -32.55 0.83
N LEU A 667 -10.23 -32.19 1.32
CA LEU A 667 -9.85 -32.38 2.72
C LEU A 667 -9.98 -31.06 3.47
N ALA A 668 -10.73 -31.10 4.57
CA ALA A 668 -10.87 -29.98 5.48
C ALA A 668 -10.69 -30.45 6.93
N THR A 669 -10.34 -29.53 7.82
CA THR A 669 -10.19 -29.85 9.24
C THR A 669 -11.57 -30.07 9.89
N GLY A 670 -11.68 -31.08 10.75
CA GLY A 670 -12.87 -31.30 11.58
C GLY A 670 -12.90 -30.47 12.87
N PHE A 671 -11.83 -29.72 13.16
CA PHE A 671 -11.70 -28.91 14.39
C PHE A 671 -12.47 -27.58 14.32
N GLN A 672 -12.50 -26.93 13.16
CA GLN A 672 -13.16 -25.65 12.94
C GLN A 672 -13.77 -25.58 11.54
N TYR A 673 -14.86 -24.82 11.39
CA TYR A 673 -15.60 -24.72 10.14
C TYR A 673 -15.05 -23.66 9.17
N ALA A 674 -14.31 -22.67 9.68
CA ALA A 674 -14.06 -21.40 8.98
C ALA A 674 -13.48 -21.55 7.57
N ASP A 675 -12.43 -22.35 7.42
CA ASP A 675 -11.78 -22.61 6.13
C ASP A 675 -12.56 -23.61 5.27
N ALA A 676 -13.44 -24.43 5.87
CA ALA A 676 -14.24 -25.42 5.18
C ALA A 676 -15.54 -24.84 4.58
N LEU A 677 -15.99 -23.67 5.06
CA LEU A 677 -17.18 -23.00 4.52
C LEU A 677 -16.96 -22.64 3.04
N GLY A 678 -17.82 -23.16 2.18
CA GLY A 678 -17.72 -23.05 0.71
C GLY A 678 -16.99 -24.21 0.03
N ALA A 679 -16.23 -25.04 0.76
CA ALA A 679 -15.72 -26.29 0.23
C ALA A 679 -16.88 -27.23 -0.15
N ALA A 680 -17.95 -27.23 0.63
CA ALA A 680 -19.12 -28.06 0.35
C ALA A 680 -19.80 -27.69 -0.98
N ALA A 681 -19.91 -26.40 -1.29
CA ALA A 681 -20.51 -25.94 -2.54
C ALA A 681 -19.65 -26.35 -3.75
N VAL A 682 -18.34 -26.12 -3.67
CA VAL A 682 -17.38 -26.48 -4.72
C VAL A 682 -17.31 -28.00 -4.91
N ALA A 683 -17.24 -28.76 -3.83
CA ALA A 683 -17.18 -30.22 -3.88
C ALA A 683 -18.48 -30.82 -4.45
N GLY A 684 -19.64 -30.31 -4.03
CA GLY A 684 -20.94 -30.71 -4.55
C GLY A 684 -21.09 -30.41 -6.05
N ALA A 685 -20.71 -29.22 -6.49
CA ALA A 685 -20.71 -28.84 -7.91
C ALA A 685 -19.80 -29.74 -8.77
N ASN A 686 -18.73 -30.29 -8.17
CA ASN A 686 -17.77 -31.17 -8.83
C ASN A 686 -18.04 -32.67 -8.60
N GLY A 687 -19.18 -33.05 -8.01
CA GLY A 687 -19.47 -34.47 -7.78
C GLY A 687 -18.52 -35.17 -6.81
N SER A 688 -17.90 -34.43 -5.88
CA SER A 688 -16.77 -34.90 -5.07
C SER A 688 -17.07 -34.82 -3.56
N PRO A 689 -16.54 -35.75 -2.74
CA PRO A 689 -16.75 -35.74 -1.30
C PRO A 689 -15.87 -34.71 -0.58
N VAL A 690 -16.41 -34.17 0.52
CA VAL A 690 -15.62 -33.51 1.58
C VAL A 690 -15.31 -34.54 2.66
N VAL A 691 -14.02 -34.72 2.95
CA VAL A 691 -13.52 -35.60 4.00
C VAL A 691 -12.95 -34.74 5.12
N LEU A 692 -13.52 -34.89 6.32
CA LEU A 692 -13.02 -34.22 7.51
C LEU A 692 -11.85 -35.00 8.11
N VAL A 693 -10.79 -34.30 8.47
CA VAL A 693 -9.58 -34.89 9.04
C VAL A 693 -9.14 -34.16 10.31
N GLN A 694 -8.38 -34.86 11.16
CA GLN A 694 -7.64 -34.23 12.26
C GLN A 694 -6.47 -33.43 11.69
N GLY A 695 -6.78 -32.22 11.22
CA GLY A 695 -5.86 -31.50 10.35
C GLY A 695 -4.54 -31.07 11.00
N THR A 696 -4.47 -30.93 12.33
CA THR A 696 -3.22 -30.60 13.05
C THR A 696 -2.29 -31.80 13.24
N SER A 697 -2.76 -33.02 12.98
CA SER A 697 -1.94 -34.23 13.05
C SER A 697 -0.86 -34.22 11.95
N SER A 698 0.28 -34.87 12.23
CA SER A 698 1.38 -34.97 11.26
C SER A 698 1.04 -35.83 10.04
N THR A 699 0.09 -36.75 10.18
CA THR A 699 -0.35 -37.68 9.13
C THR A 699 -1.85 -37.96 9.25
N LEU A 700 -2.46 -38.45 8.16
CA LEU A 700 -3.81 -38.98 8.14
C LEU A 700 -3.88 -40.33 8.84
N ASP A 701 -5.00 -40.59 9.48
CA ASP A 701 -5.29 -41.90 10.06
C ASP A 701 -5.49 -42.98 8.99
N THR A 702 -5.25 -44.25 9.38
CA THR A 702 -5.33 -45.40 8.49
C THR A 702 -6.70 -45.59 7.85
N ALA A 703 -7.78 -45.24 8.54
CA ALA A 703 -9.14 -45.37 8.00
C ALA A 703 -9.39 -44.34 6.89
N THR A 704 -8.89 -43.12 7.05
CA THR A 704 -8.92 -42.09 6.00
C THR A 704 -8.08 -42.52 4.80
N LEU A 705 -6.87 -43.06 5.00
CA LEU A 705 -6.05 -43.55 3.89
C LEU A 705 -6.71 -44.72 3.13
N SER A 706 -7.39 -45.61 3.84
CA SER A 706 -8.14 -46.73 3.26
C SER A 706 -9.34 -46.24 2.45
N LEU A 707 -10.07 -45.25 2.97
CA LEU A 707 -11.16 -44.58 2.23
C LEU A 707 -10.65 -43.99 0.91
N LEU A 708 -9.54 -43.24 0.92
CA LEU A 708 -8.97 -42.66 -0.29
C LEU A 708 -8.65 -43.73 -1.35
N GLY A 709 -8.17 -44.89 -0.92
CA GLY A 709 -7.95 -46.05 -1.79
C GLY A 709 -9.26 -46.59 -2.38
N SER A 710 -10.29 -46.78 -1.55
CA SER A 710 -11.60 -47.28 -1.99
C SER A 710 -12.30 -46.35 -2.99
N LEU A 711 -12.14 -45.03 -2.80
CA LEU A 711 -12.65 -44.01 -3.71
C LEU A 711 -11.90 -43.95 -5.03
N LYS A 712 -10.74 -44.62 -5.14
CA LYS A 712 -9.80 -44.49 -6.26
C LYS A 712 -9.38 -43.03 -6.48
N ALA A 713 -9.18 -42.30 -5.39
CA ALA A 713 -8.82 -40.88 -5.44
C ALA A 713 -7.42 -40.70 -6.04
N THR A 714 -7.30 -39.78 -6.98
CA THR A 714 -6.04 -39.40 -7.64
C THR A 714 -5.68 -37.93 -7.41
N LYS A 715 -6.65 -37.12 -6.98
CA LYS A 715 -6.49 -35.70 -6.65
C LYS A 715 -6.98 -35.42 -5.24
N ALA A 716 -6.21 -34.65 -4.49
CA ALA A 716 -6.56 -34.18 -3.16
C ALA A 716 -6.51 -32.65 -3.11
N VAL A 717 -7.65 -32.03 -2.82
CA VAL A 717 -7.76 -30.58 -2.63
C VAL A 717 -7.82 -30.31 -1.13
N ILE A 718 -6.76 -29.72 -0.58
CA ILE A 718 -6.71 -29.31 0.82
C ILE A 718 -7.30 -27.90 0.93
N VAL A 719 -8.31 -27.74 1.78
CA VAL A 719 -8.95 -26.46 2.06
C VAL A 719 -8.54 -25.97 3.45
N GLY A 720 -7.83 -24.85 3.48
CA GLY A 720 -7.23 -24.23 4.66
C GLY A 720 -5.70 -24.15 4.60
N GLY A 721 -5.15 -23.23 5.39
CA GLY A 721 -3.70 -23.08 5.57
C GLY A 721 -3.06 -24.26 6.31
N GLU A 722 -1.74 -24.22 6.50
CA GLU A 722 -1.01 -25.31 7.19
C GLU A 722 -1.42 -25.47 8.66
N GLY A 723 -1.95 -24.41 9.29
CA GLY A 723 -2.54 -24.50 10.64
C GLY A 723 -3.88 -25.22 10.70
N ALA A 724 -4.61 -25.29 9.58
CA ALA A 724 -5.89 -26.01 9.48
C ALA A 724 -5.65 -27.47 9.09
N VAL A 725 -4.85 -27.72 8.06
CA VAL A 725 -4.43 -29.05 7.62
C VAL A 725 -2.92 -29.04 7.42
N SER A 726 -2.20 -29.86 8.18
CA SER A 726 -0.75 -29.79 8.32
C SER A 726 -0.01 -30.04 7.00
N LYS A 727 1.23 -29.54 6.94
CA LYS A 727 2.14 -29.85 5.84
C LYS A 727 2.46 -31.35 5.78
N GLY A 728 2.51 -32.04 6.92
CA GLY A 728 2.76 -33.47 6.99
C GLY A 728 1.68 -34.30 6.27
N ILE A 729 0.40 -33.94 6.44
CA ILE A 729 -0.71 -34.55 5.70
C ILE A 729 -0.55 -34.35 4.19
N ALA A 730 -0.20 -33.13 3.75
CA ALA A 730 0.02 -32.84 2.33
C ALA A 730 1.18 -33.66 1.73
N SER A 731 2.27 -33.79 2.48
CA SER A 731 3.41 -34.64 2.09
C SER A 731 3.04 -36.11 2.00
N GLN A 732 2.24 -36.63 2.95
CA GLN A 732 1.79 -38.02 2.94
C GLN A 732 0.90 -38.32 1.73
N LEU A 733 -0.01 -37.41 1.37
CA LEU A 733 -0.86 -37.54 0.19
C LEU A 733 -0.02 -37.53 -1.11
N SER A 734 0.97 -36.63 -1.19
CA SER A 734 1.88 -36.56 -2.35
C SER A 734 2.74 -37.82 -2.47
N GLY A 735 3.24 -38.35 -1.35
CA GLY A 735 3.98 -39.62 -1.31
C GLY A 735 3.16 -40.83 -1.76
N ARG A 736 1.82 -40.74 -1.65
CA ARG A 736 0.87 -41.73 -2.20
C ARG A 736 0.51 -41.46 -3.67
N LYS A 737 1.23 -40.57 -4.35
CA LYS A 737 1.05 -40.19 -5.76
C LYS A 737 -0.29 -39.51 -6.06
N LEU A 738 -0.95 -38.93 -5.07
CA LEU A 738 -2.09 -38.03 -5.34
C LEU A 738 -1.56 -36.66 -5.77
N SER A 739 -2.23 -36.05 -6.75
CA SER A 739 -2.01 -34.64 -7.08
C SER A 739 -2.63 -33.77 -5.98
N VAL A 740 -1.78 -33.10 -5.19
CA VAL A 740 -2.22 -32.30 -4.05
C VAL A 740 -2.25 -30.82 -4.43
N THR A 741 -3.41 -30.19 -4.25
CA THR A 741 -3.57 -28.73 -4.38
C THR A 741 -4.07 -28.17 -3.06
N ARG A 742 -3.50 -27.05 -2.60
CA ARG A 742 -3.94 -26.39 -1.36
C ARG A 742 -4.52 -25.01 -1.66
N TYR A 743 -5.66 -24.71 -1.07
CA TYR A 743 -6.26 -23.39 -1.03
C TYR A 743 -6.34 -22.91 0.41
N GLY A 744 -5.50 -21.95 0.79
CA GLY A 744 -5.47 -21.36 2.12
C GLY A 744 -5.08 -19.89 2.06
N GLY A 745 -5.84 -19.03 2.72
CA GLY A 745 -5.62 -17.59 2.79
C GLY A 745 -5.18 -17.11 4.18
N LEU A 746 -4.93 -15.81 4.32
CA LEU A 746 -4.64 -15.17 5.60
C LEU A 746 -5.83 -15.26 6.59
N ASP A 747 -7.03 -15.41 6.06
CA ASP A 747 -8.27 -15.60 6.79
C ASP A 747 -9.25 -16.49 6.00
N ARG A 748 -10.40 -16.77 6.61
CA ARG A 748 -11.47 -17.59 6.05
C ARG A 748 -12.05 -17.04 4.74
N TYR A 749 -12.09 -15.71 4.57
CA TYR A 749 -12.63 -15.07 3.38
C TYR A 749 -11.67 -15.25 2.21
N ALA A 750 -10.37 -15.10 2.45
CA ALA A 750 -9.32 -15.35 1.48
C ALA A 750 -9.22 -16.84 1.11
N THR A 751 -9.30 -17.76 2.08
CA THR A 751 -9.38 -19.21 1.81
C THR A 751 -10.56 -19.53 0.90
N ASN A 752 -11.77 -19.12 1.29
CA ASN A 752 -13.00 -19.38 0.54
C ASN A 752 -12.97 -18.77 -0.88
N ALA A 753 -12.52 -17.52 -1.03
CA ALA A 753 -12.45 -16.87 -2.33
C ALA A 753 -11.40 -17.49 -3.25
N SER A 754 -10.25 -17.93 -2.70
CA SER A 754 -9.21 -18.62 -3.48
C SER A 754 -9.72 -19.94 -4.06
N LEU A 755 -10.43 -20.73 -3.24
CA LEU A 755 -11.03 -22.00 -3.65
C LEU A 755 -12.09 -21.79 -4.74
N ASN A 756 -13.04 -20.88 -4.50
CA ASN A 756 -14.11 -20.59 -5.47
C ASN A 756 -13.55 -19.98 -6.77
N SER A 757 -12.52 -19.12 -6.69
CA SER A 757 -11.90 -18.53 -7.89
C SER A 757 -11.24 -19.56 -8.79
N ALA A 758 -10.70 -20.63 -8.21
CA ALA A 758 -10.13 -21.73 -8.98
C ALA A 758 -11.23 -22.61 -9.60
N ALA A 759 -12.27 -22.92 -8.81
CA ALA A 759 -13.37 -23.79 -9.24
C ALA A 759 -14.28 -23.15 -10.31
N PHE A 760 -14.51 -21.84 -10.24
CA PHE A 760 -15.48 -21.12 -11.09
C PHE A 760 -14.81 -20.09 -12.02
N SER A 761 -13.64 -20.42 -12.56
CA SER A 761 -12.82 -19.52 -13.38
C SER A 761 -13.42 -19.13 -14.74
N GLY A 762 -14.40 -19.90 -15.24
CA GLY A 762 -15.12 -19.63 -16.50
C GLY A 762 -16.16 -18.50 -16.42
N GLY A 763 -16.35 -17.91 -15.24
CA GLY A 763 -17.39 -16.92 -14.97
C GLY A 763 -18.71 -17.57 -14.55
N VAL A 764 -19.46 -16.90 -13.69
CA VAL A 764 -20.74 -17.37 -13.14
C VAL A 764 -21.73 -16.22 -13.05
N LYS A 765 -22.98 -16.46 -13.43
CA LYS A 765 -24.02 -15.42 -13.40
C LYS A 765 -24.48 -15.08 -11.98
N SER A 766 -24.57 -16.08 -11.11
CA SER A 766 -25.06 -15.94 -9.73
C SER A 766 -24.04 -16.44 -8.72
N VAL A 767 -24.03 -15.81 -7.54
CA VAL A 767 -23.21 -16.19 -6.38
C VAL A 767 -24.09 -16.32 -5.15
N VAL A 768 -23.95 -17.42 -4.42
CA VAL A 768 -24.55 -17.58 -3.11
C VAL A 768 -23.63 -16.95 -2.06
N VAL A 769 -24.18 -16.11 -1.19
CA VAL A 769 -23.43 -15.43 -0.14
C VAL A 769 -23.97 -15.86 1.22
N ALA A 770 -23.08 -16.33 2.09
CA ALA A 770 -23.40 -16.65 3.49
C ALA A 770 -22.46 -15.89 4.43
N THR A 771 -22.77 -15.85 5.72
CA THR A 771 -21.81 -15.31 6.70
C THR A 771 -20.61 -16.23 6.84
N GLY A 772 -19.42 -15.65 7.03
CA GLY A 772 -18.22 -16.37 7.45
C GLY A 772 -18.08 -16.47 8.97
N THR A 773 -18.94 -15.81 9.75
CA THR A 773 -18.83 -15.74 11.21
C THR A 773 -19.65 -16.80 11.95
N ASP A 774 -20.53 -17.51 11.23
CA ASP A 774 -21.32 -18.64 11.72
C ASP A 774 -21.48 -19.66 10.57
N PHE A 775 -22.00 -20.86 10.84
CA PHE A 775 -22.01 -21.98 9.90
C PHE A 775 -23.39 -22.41 9.34
N PRO A 776 -24.52 -22.40 10.07
CA PRO A 776 -25.72 -23.13 9.63
C PRO A 776 -26.27 -22.69 8.28
N ASP A 777 -26.32 -21.38 8.05
CA ASP A 777 -26.80 -20.79 6.79
C ASP A 777 -25.87 -21.11 5.62
N ALA A 778 -24.56 -21.15 5.84
CA ALA A 778 -23.59 -21.54 4.82
C ALA A 778 -23.69 -23.02 4.45
N LEU A 779 -24.02 -23.90 5.41
CA LEU A 779 -24.18 -25.34 5.14
C LEU A 779 -25.44 -25.61 4.31
N ALA A 780 -26.59 -25.06 4.72
CA ALA A 780 -27.81 -25.14 3.91
C ALA A 780 -27.60 -24.50 2.54
N GLY A 781 -27.06 -23.27 2.51
CA GLY A 781 -26.77 -22.53 1.29
C GLY A 781 -25.81 -23.24 0.34
N SER A 782 -24.94 -24.11 0.84
CA SER A 782 -24.02 -24.88 -0.02
C SER A 782 -24.72 -25.90 -0.90
N VAL A 783 -25.87 -26.43 -0.47
CA VAL A 783 -26.71 -27.31 -1.31
C VAL A 783 -27.35 -26.53 -2.45
N LEU A 784 -27.87 -25.33 -2.17
CA LEU A 784 -28.39 -24.41 -3.19
C LEU A 784 -27.31 -23.99 -4.18
N ALA A 785 -26.12 -23.64 -3.67
CA ALA A 785 -24.98 -23.24 -4.49
C ALA A 785 -24.54 -24.38 -5.42
N ALA A 786 -24.30 -25.57 -4.86
CA ALA A 786 -23.89 -26.74 -5.63
C ALA A 786 -24.93 -27.17 -6.66
N GLY A 787 -26.22 -27.26 -6.28
CA GLY A 787 -27.30 -27.67 -7.18
C GLY A 787 -27.54 -26.69 -8.35
N SER A 788 -27.23 -25.41 -8.15
CA SER A 788 -27.32 -24.38 -9.21
C SER A 788 -26.01 -24.16 -9.97
N GLY A 789 -24.96 -24.94 -9.69
CA GLY A 789 -23.63 -24.72 -10.28
C GLY A 789 -23.01 -23.36 -9.92
N SER A 790 -23.42 -22.77 -8.81
CA SER A 790 -22.97 -21.46 -8.34
C SER A 790 -21.94 -21.59 -7.20
N PRO A 791 -21.00 -20.65 -7.06
CA PRO A 791 -20.12 -20.57 -5.91
C PRO A 791 -20.87 -20.16 -4.65
N LEU A 792 -20.35 -20.60 -3.50
CA LEU A 792 -20.70 -20.04 -2.20
C LEU A 792 -19.53 -19.24 -1.67
N ILE A 793 -19.70 -17.92 -1.63
CA ILE A 793 -18.72 -16.98 -1.08
C ILE A 793 -19.14 -16.55 0.33
N VAL A 794 -18.23 -16.60 1.29
CA VAL A 794 -18.51 -16.09 2.64
C VAL A 794 -18.13 -14.62 2.78
N SER A 795 -18.92 -13.88 3.56
CA SER A 795 -18.71 -12.46 3.86
C SER A 795 -18.80 -12.15 5.36
N SER A 796 -18.35 -10.97 5.76
CA SER A 796 -18.69 -10.40 7.07
C SER A 796 -20.21 -10.21 7.20
N SER A 797 -20.70 -10.21 8.45
CA SER A 797 -22.11 -9.95 8.75
C SER A 797 -22.53 -8.50 8.52
N THR A 798 -21.60 -7.54 8.57
CA THR A 798 -21.91 -6.10 8.54
C THR A 798 -21.62 -5.41 7.22
N CYS A 799 -20.79 -5.99 6.36
CA CYS A 799 -20.35 -5.42 5.08
C CYS A 799 -19.89 -6.53 4.12
N ALA A 800 -19.87 -6.25 2.82
CA ALA A 800 -19.34 -7.17 1.82
C ALA A 800 -17.82 -7.27 1.96
N SER A 801 -17.29 -8.49 2.13
CA SER A 801 -15.84 -8.67 2.17
C SER A 801 -15.18 -8.19 0.86
N PRO A 802 -13.96 -7.64 0.89
CA PRO A 802 -13.24 -7.28 -0.33
C PRO A 802 -13.18 -8.45 -1.31
N GLN A 803 -13.00 -9.67 -0.80
CA GLN A 803 -12.94 -10.91 -1.56
C GLN A 803 -14.27 -11.23 -2.27
N LEU A 804 -15.43 -11.00 -1.64
CA LEU A 804 -16.73 -11.16 -2.29
C LEU A 804 -16.86 -10.20 -3.48
N ALA A 805 -16.56 -8.92 -3.26
CA ALA A 805 -16.67 -7.92 -4.31
C ALA A 805 -15.67 -8.18 -5.46
N ASP A 806 -14.43 -8.56 -5.15
CA ASP A 806 -13.43 -8.93 -6.17
C ASP A 806 -13.86 -10.17 -6.96
N PHE A 807 -14.44 -11.17 -6.28
CA PHE A 807 -14.93 -12.38 -6.91
C PHE A 807 -16.05 -12.09 -7.90
N LEU A 808 -17.07 -11.32 -7.50
CA LEU A 808 -18.21 -10.97 -8.36
C LEU A 808 -17.78 -10.31 -9.67
N LEU A 809 -16.78 -9.43 -9.59
CA LEU A 809 -16.22 -8.74 -10.76
C LEU A 809 -15.45 -9.70 -11.67
N LYS A 810 -14.54 -10.49 -11.09
CA LYS A 810 -13.73 -11.44 -11.84
C LYS A 810 -14.60 -12.51 -12.52
N ALA A 811 -15.62 -12.97 -11.81
CA ALA A 811 -16.57 -13.97 -12.31
C ALA A 811 -17.63 -13.38 -13.25
N LYS A 812 -17.65 -12.05 -13.45
CA LYS A 812 -18.66 -11.33 -14.26
C LYS A 812 -20.09 -11.65 -13.82
N SER A 813 -20.30 -11.78 -12.52
CA SER A 813 -21.60 -12.09 -11.94
C SER A 813 -22.56 -10.93 -12.06
N THR A 814 -23.85 -11.23 -12.15
CA THR A 814 -24.92 -10.24 -12.26
C THR A 814 -25.89 -10.32 -11.08
N SER A 815 -25.86 -11.41 -10.31
CA SER A 815 -26.74 -11.59 -9.16
C SER A 815 -26.04 -12.21 -7.96
N VAL A 816 -26.56 -11.90 -6.78
CA VAL A 816 -26.20 -12.54 -5.52
C VAL A 816 -27.45 -13.03 -4.81
N THR A 817 -27.35 -14.20 -4.16
CA THR A 817 -28.38 -14.73 -3.27
C THR A 817 -27.81 -14.81 -1.87
N LEU A 818 -28.30 -13.96 -0.98
CA LEU A 818 -27.90 -13.93 0.43
C LEU A 818 -28.66 -15.04 1.17
N VAL A 819 -27.93 -15.94 1.83
CA VAL A 819 -28.50 -16.98 2.69
C VAL A 819 -28.28 -16.57 4.14
N GLY A 820 -29.39 -16.35 4.85
CA GLY A 820 -29.42 -15.85 6.22
C GLY A 820 -30.16 -14.52 6.38
N GLY A 821 -30.68 -14.30 7.58
CA GLY A 821 -31.47 -13.10 7.92
C GLY A 821 -30.64 -11.81 7.94
N THR A 822 -31.30 -10.67 8.14
CA THR A 822 -30.63 -9.35 8.20
C THR A 822 -29.72 -9.20 9.42
N GLY A 823 -29.95 -9.97 10.49
CA GLY A 823 -29.03 -10.06 11.64
C GLY A 823 -27.75 -10.86 11.34
N VAL A 824 -27.78 -11.72 10.31
CA VAL A 824 -26.65 -12.56 9.89
C VAL A 824 -25.88 -11.91 8.74
N LEU A 825 -26.60 -11.39 7.75
CA LEU A 825 -26.06 -10.61 6.62
C LEU A 825 -26.82 -9.29 6.52
N GLY A 826 -26.21 -8.24 7.08
CA GLY A 826 -26.79 -6.91 7.21
C GLY A 826 -27.11 -6.22 5.88
N PRO A 827 -27.85 -5.10 5.93
CA PRO A 827 -28.25 -4.35 4.74
C PRO A 827 -27.06 -3.94 3.85
N GLN A 828 -25.91 -3.67 4.44
CA GLN A 828 -24.72 -3.27 3.69
C GLN A 828 -24.10 -4.42 2.88
N VAL A 829 -24.24 -5.67 3.33
CA VAL A 829 -23.87 -6.83 2.52
C VAL A 829 -24.77 -6.90 1.29
N ALA A 830 -26.08 -6.70 1.47
CA ALA A 830 -27.04 -6.70 0.36
C ALA A 830 -26.80 -5.58 -0.66
N ARG A 831 -26.28 -4.44 -0.19
CA ARG A 831 -25.84 -3.32 -1.02
C ARG A 831 -24.42 -3.47 -1.57
N LEU A 832 -23.76 -4.61 -1.29
CA LEU A 832 -22.37 -4.89 -1.64
C LEU A 832 -21.42 -3.75 -1.22
N GLN A 833 -21.76 -3.07 -0.13
CA GLN A 833 -20.89 -2.06 0.46
C GLN A 833 -19.72 -2.78 1.09
N ARG A 834 -18.54 -2.56 0.53
CA ARG A 834 -17.29 -3.15 1.00
C ARG A 834 -17.00 -2.78 2.46
N CYS A 835 -16.46 -3.76 3.19
CA CYS A 835 -15.55 -3.50 4.28
C CYS A 835 -14.31 -2.77 3.71
#